data_AF-A0A838DSD9-F1
#
_entry.id   AF-A0A838DSD9-F1
#
_cell.length_a   1.000
_cell.length_b   1.000
_cell.length_c   1.000
_cell.angle_alpha   90.00
_cell.angle_beta   90.00
_cell.angle_gamma   90.00
#
_symmetry.space_group_name_H-M   'P 1'
#
loop_
_entity.id
_entity.type
_entity.pdbx_description
1 polymer ?
#
loop_
_entity_poly.entity_id
_entity_poly.type
_entity_poly.pdbx_seq_one_letter_code
_entity_poly.pdbx_strand_id
1 'polypeptide(L)'
;MLICLSCRSEAPDAARFCGKCGQPFEEGMINGTGAYGSSNTGIAVSPVLPRLEIDERELTLLRQVSPGECQCLLERKKAELAEQRIAIVGYLQALLPCATEEHRERNRATFEKALAEKPPLADPFWWSIVPVIGAYALRIVQRPNSAAHKHIMWRAFVWAIWYERCFRPKRFKNCFKGCLRFFKECLEDADVLAEALRDLEALSQGLAAEHCVDDLRRLQDALAEAPSSPAISHLHQKIARQIATAATTSTTTLVPATPALTEMQELLAPLSEGQRILATIEALWGFLDKKYEQQNREVFEQARPEPETPQAMQQMARLAGTISRNIIYRYTHGESITDEQVESAIALAGFSARHSTDPYRKISQRHLFLLEGLLHMRGGSAREPADFANQFKQKFCAREEDAPAAWSEFVLLITSHLAERRALNTADVAEVTLWVRVFEHVAALGQSERSLFIAEVRRHALPERVPARQGKTKATPGTPTHVSLVRNHLASLGKDTSPADRASSRRVGIFIDVENTWFVVPRTMTPAALGAALTRYASAFGTVVSRWACADEHSFPNGRSILRELGRAGFDLHTPQGEPVRGQSRKNAADFALIERITHETYQNRLDVCVLVSGDSDYLQKVMSLLDSEHTVRIVASKSRQQLSCAYNELQRRREKLRLSQGRAEADFFIDDLDEILQAQVAIR
;
A
#
# COMPACT_ATOMS: atom_id res chain seq x y z
N MET A 1 13.69 60.70 -7.28
CA MET A 1 13.89 59.34 -7.82
C MET A 1 15.23 58.80 -7.37
N LEU A 2 15.29 57.52 -6.99
CA LEU A 2 16.52 56.81 -6.63
C LEU A 2 17.12 56.12 -7.85
N ILE A 3 18.45 56.17 -8.01
CA ILE A 3 19.17 55.44 -9.07
C ILE A 3 19.95 54.31 -8.42
N CYS A 4 19.72 53.07 -8.86
CA CYS A 4 20.42 51.92 -8.31
C CYS A 4 21.91 51.99 -8.68
N LEU A 5 22.81 52.09 -7.69
CA LEU A 5 24.25 52.17 -7.94
C LEU A 5 24.81 50.93 -8.66
N SER A 6 24.16 49.78 -8.51
CA SER A 6 24.59 48.52 -9.12
C SER A 6 24.18 48.36 -10.58
N CYS A 7 22.95 48.74 -10.96
CA CYS A 7 22.43 48.50 -12.33
C CYS A 7 21.86 49.73 -13.04
N ARG A 8 21.96 50.91 -12.41
CA ARG A 8 21.53 52.23 -12.89
C ARG A 8 20.05 52.37 -13.28
N SER A 9 19.18 51.44 -12.91
CA SER A 9 17.74 51.60 -13.10
C SER A 9 17.16 52.60 -12.10
N GLU A 10 16.23 53.43 -12.57
CA GLU A 10 15.48 54.40 -11.77
C GLU A 10 14.38 53.70 -10.95
N ALA A 11 14.13 54.20 -9.75
CA ALA A 11 13.07 53.75 -8.87
C ALA A 11 12.38 54.93 -8.16
N PRO A 12 11.11 54.78 -7.74
CA PRO A 12 10.42 55.76 -6.91
C PRO A 12 11.16 56.00 -5.59
N ASP A 13 11.07 57.20 -5.01
CA ASP A 13 11.81 57.57 -3.79
C ASP A 13 11.44 56.75 -2.54
N ALA A 14 10.30 56.06 -2.58
CA ALA A 14 9.85 55.15 -1.51
C ALA A 14 10.37 53.71 -1.67
N ALA A 15 11.08 53.38 -2.75
CA ALA A 15 11.56 52.03 -3.00
C ALA A 15 12.75 51.69 -2.08
N ARG A 16 12.61 50.61 -1.29
CA ARG A 16 13.70 50.11 -0.42
C ARG A 16 14.70 49.20 -1.15
N PHE A 17 14.29 48.63 -2.28
CA PHE A 17 15.10 47.74 -3.10
C PHE A 17 14.93 48.06 -4.59
N CYS A 18 15.98 47.85 -5.36
CA CYS A 18 15.93 47.97 -6.81
C CYS A 18 15.04 46.87 -7.41
N GLY A 19 13.97 47.27 -8.12
CA GLY A 19 13.05 46.31 -8.76
C GLY A 19 13.69 45.43 -9.84
N LYS A 20 14.87 45.79 -10.36
CA LYS A 20 15.57 45.03 -11.40
C LYS A 20 16.60 44.04 -10.85
N CYS A 21 17.40 44.43 -9.86
CA CYS A 21 18.50 43.58 -9.34
C CYS A 21 18.36 43.18 -7.87
N GLY A 22 17.35 43.68 -7.15
CA GLY A 22 17.06 43.33 -5.75
C GLY A 22 18.01 43.93 -4.71
N GLN A 23 19.01 44.72 -5.12
CA GLN A 23 19.92 45.39 -4.17
C GLN A 23 19.19 46.46 -3.36
N PRO A 24 19.42 46.55 -2.03
CA PRO A 24 18.84 47.60 -1.20
C PRO A 24 19.40 48.98 -1.58
N PHE A 25 18.57 50.01 -1.45
CA PHE A 25 19.05 51.40 -1.50
C PHE A 25 19.58 51.77 -0.11
N GLU A 26 20.80 52.30 -0.03
CA GLU A 26 21.43 52.63 1.25
C GLU A 26 20.64 53.72 2.01
N GLU A 27 20.34 53.47 3.29
CA GLU A 27 19.47 54.29 4.15
C GLU A 27 19.98 55.72 4.41
N GLY A 28 21.13 56.12 3.87
CA GLY A 28 21.74 57.44 4.06
C GLY A 28 21.41 58.50 3.01
N MET A 29 20.69 58.17 1.92
CA MET A 29 20.44 59.13 0.82
C MET A 29 19.11 59.90 0.92
N ILE A 30 18.31 59.68 1.98
CA ILE A 30 17.07 60.44 2.19
C ILE A 30 17.41 61.74 2.96
N ASN A 31 17.76 62.78 2.21
CA ASN A 31 17.89 64.13 2.75
C ASN A 31 16.52 64.65 3.24
N GLY A 32 16.50 65.19 4.46
CA GLY A 32 15.56 66.28 4.81
C GLY A 32 14.64 66.03 6.00
N THR A 33 15.13 66.42 7.19
CA THR A 33 14.42 67.22 8.21
C THR A 33 12.90 67.06 8.39
N GLY A 34 12.50 66.56 9.55
CA GLY A 34 11.12 66.67 10.03
C GLY A 34 10.94 66.04 11.40
N ALA A 35 11.39 66.74 12.44
CA ALA A 35 11.10 66.41 13.83
C ALA A 35 9.59 66.53 14.09
N TYR A 36 8.97 65.48 14.64
CA TYR A 36 7.86 65.62 15.58
C TYR A 36 7.78 64.35 16.43
N GLY A 37 7.92 64.54 17.74
CA GLY A 37 7.82 63.48 18.73
C GLY A 37 6.40 62.96 18.89
N SER A 38 6.28 61.70 19.24
CA SER A 38 5.10 61.18 19.92
C SER A 38 5.53 60.07 20.87
N SER A 39 5.34 60.37 22.15
CA SER A 39 5.39 59.46 23.28
C SER A 39 4.43 58.28 23.06
N ASN A 40 4.95 57.06 23.11
CA ASN A 40 4.10 55.89 23.30
C ASN A 40 4.67 55.03 24.42
N THR A 41 4.03 55.13 25.59
CA THR A 41 4.19 54.26 26.74
C THR A 41 3.63 52.87 26.39
N GLY A 42 4.48 52.02 25.81
CA GLY A 42 4.19 50.61 25.61
C GLY A 42 4.71 49.80 26.79
N ILE A 43 3.78 49.32 27.63
CA ILE A 43 4.06 48.33 28.67
C ILE A 43 4.57 47.06 27.99
N ALA A 44 5.85 46.78 28.14
CA ALA A 44 6.47 45.53 27.70
C ALA A 44 6.03 44.39 28.62
N VAL A 45 4.93 43.72 28.27
CA VAL A 45 4.62 42.40 28.83
C VAL A 45 5.49 41.39 28.08
N SER A 46 6.64 41.06 28.67
CA SER A 46 7.45 39.94 28.20
C SER A 46 6.66 38.66 28.45
N PRO A 47 6.36 37.83 27.43
CA PRO A 47 5.69 36.56 27.66
C PRO A 47 6.67 35.65 28.40
N VAL A 48 6.39 35.41 29.69
CA VAL A 48 7.04 34.36 30.46
C VAL A 48 6.59 33.04 29.85
N LEU A 49 7.41 32.49 28.95
CA LEU A 49 7.20 31.18 28.37
C LEU A 49 7.42 30.12 29.46
N PRO A 50 6.49 29.17 29.67
CA PRO A 50 6.70 28.08 30.61
C PRO A 50 7.89 27.22 30.15
N ARG A 51 8.88 27.08 31.04
CA ARG A 51 10.05 26.22 30.87
C ARG A 51 9.58 24.77 31.03
N LEU A 52 9.63 23.98 29.95
CA LEU A 52 9.42 22.53 30.01
C LEU A 52 10.70 21.91 30.54
N GLU A 53 10.77 21.65 31.84
CA GLU A 53 11.82 20.85 32.43
C GLU A 53 11.49 19.37 32.19
N ILE A 54 12.30 18.70 31.37
CA ILE A 54 12.26 17.25 31.18
C ILE A 54 13.10 16.64 32.29
N ASP A 55 12.50 15.76 33.10
CA ASP A 55 13.17 15.09 34.22
C ASP A 55 14.27 14.14 33.72
N GLU A 56 15.54 14.46 34.04
CA GLU A 56 16.72 13.66 33.67
C GLU A 56 16.69 12.22 34.22
N ARG A 57 15.88 11.93 35.26
CA ARG A 57 15.74 10.56 35.80
C ARG A 57 15.09 9.59 34.82
N GLU A 58 14.33 10.07 33.84
CA GLU A 58 13.63 9.21 32.87
C GLU A 58 14.54 8.67 31.76
N LEU A 59 15.65 9.36 31.48
CA LEU A 59 16.61 8.98 30.44
C LEU A 59 17.41 7.72 30.79
N THR A 60 17.42 7.31 32.05
CA THR A 60 18.25 6.18 32.54
C THR A 60 17.51 4.83 32.49
N LEU A 61 16.19 4.82 32.35
CA LEU A 61 15.37 3.59 32.35
C LEU A 61 15.31 2.84 31.00
N LEU A 62 15.84 3.42 29.91
CA LEU A 62 15.67 2.93 28.52
C LEU A 62 16.60 1.76 28.10
N ARG A 63 17.21 1.00 29.00
CA ARG A 63 18.27 0.04 28.63
C ARG A 63 17.81 -1.36 28.19
N GLN A 64 16.57 -1.78 28.43
CA GLN A 64 16.03 -3.04 27.90
C GLN A 64 14.51 -2.92 27.74
N VAL A 65 14.05 -2.35 26.62
CA VAL A 65 12.63 -2.05 26.39
C VAL A 65 11.96 -3.27 25.75
N SER A 66 11.06 -3.92 26.50
CA SER A 66 10.14 -4.93 26.00
C SER A 66 9.09 -4.33 25.06
N PRO A 67 8.45 -5.11 24.17
CA PRO A 67 7.42 -4.61 23.27
C PRO A 67 6.27 -3.85 23.98
N GLY A 68 5.92 -4.24 25.21
CA GLY A 68 4.89 -3.57 26.01
C GLY A 68 5.29 -2.17 26.50
N GLU A 69 6.57 -1.92 26.75
CA GLU A 69 7.06 -0.61 27.17
C GLU A 69 7.09 0.39 26.01
N CYS A 70 7.24 -0.10 24.77
CA CYS A 70 7.19 0.73 23.56
C CYS A 70 5.79 1.34 23.35
N GLN A 71 4.73 0.56 23.60
CA GLN A 71 3.35 1.07 23.55
C GLN A 71 3.09 2.10 24.66
N CYS A 72 3.60 1.86 25.87
CA CYS A 72 3.47 2.79 26.99
C CYS A 72 4.13 4.16 26.68
N LEU A 73 5.33 4.14 26.10
CA LEU A 73 6.02 5.36 25.64
C LEU A 73 5.21 6.14 24.60
N LEU A 74 4.57 5.44 23.65
CA LEU A 74 3.76 6.08 22.62
C LEU A 74 2.51 6.75 23.20
N GLU A 75 1.80 6.08 24.12
CA GLU A 75 0.63 6.65 24.79
C GLU A 75 0.99 7.86 25.66
N ARG A 76 2.12 7.78 26.36
CA ARG A 76 2.65 8.93 27.09
C ARG A 76 2.94 10.11 26.17
N LYS A 77 3.57 9.87 25.01
CA LYS A 77 3.83 10.93 24.03
C LYS A 77 2.54 11.51 23.46
N LYS A 78 1.48 10.72 23.25
CA LYS A 78 0.17 11.25 22.85
C LYS A 78 -0.41 12.20 23.90
N ALA A 79 -0.25 11.90 25.19
CA ALA A 79 -0.68 12.78 26.27
C ALA A 79 0.10 14.10 26.28
N GLU A 80 1.44 14.05 26.20
CA GLU A 80 2.29 15.24 26.13
C GLU A 80 1.95 16.12 24.90
N LEU A 81 1.74 15.50 23.73
CA LEU A 81 1.32 16.22 22.53
C LEU A 81 -0.03 16.91 22.72
N ALA A 82 -0.96 16.25 23.42
CA ALA A 82 -2.27 16.81 23.66
C ALA A 82 -2.17 18.06 24.52
N GLU A 83 -1.34 18.04 25.56
CA GLU A 83 -1.09 19.21 26.43
C GLU A 83 -0.45 20.37 25.65
N GLN A 84 0.48 20.08 24.74
CA GLN A 84 1.21 21.09 23.98
C GLN A 84 0.41 21.74 22.84
N ARG A 85 -0.65 21.08 22.35
CA ARG A 85 -1.31 21.43 21.07
C ARG A 85 -1.76 22.89 20.96
N ILE A 86 -2.28 23.46 22.05
CA ILE A 86 -2.79 24.85 22.07
C ILE A 86 -1.62 25.85 22.07
N ALA A 87 -0.54 25.56 22.79
CA ALA A 87 0.66 26.39 22.76
C ALA A 87 1.28 26.41 21.36
N ILE A 88 1.33 25.26 20.68
CA ILE A 88 1.82 25.17 19.29
C ILE A 88 0.95 25.99 18.33
N VAL A 89 -0.37 25.98 18.48
CA VAL A 89 -1.23 26.85 17.65
C VAL A 89 -0.96 28.32 17.94
N GLY A 90 -0.78 28.72 19.21
CA GLY A 90 -0.40 30.09 19.57
C GLY A 90 0.93 30.52 18.94
N TYR A 91 1.91 29.63 18.92
CA TYR A 91 3.18 29.81 18.22
C TYR A 91 2.99 30.04 16.71
N LEU A 92 2.16 29.23 16.05
CA LEU A 92 1.86 29.40 14.63
C LEU A 92 1.09 30.69 14.34
N GLN A 93 0.22 31.12 15.25
CA GLN A 93 -0.50 32.40 15.12
C GLN A 93 0.48 33.59 15.20
N ALA A 94 1.48 33.54 16.07
CA ALA A 94 2.55 34.55 16.13
C ALA A 94 3.38 34.61 14.84
N LEU A 95 3.46 33.50 14.09
CA LEU A 95 4.16 33.42 12.80
C LEU A 95 3.28 33.75 11.58
N LEU A 96 2.01 34.14 11.76
CA LEU A 96 1.13 34.57 10.65
C LEU A 96 1.74 35.65 9.73
N PRO A 97 2.53 36.64 10.21
CA PRO A 97 3.20 37.59 9.33
C PRO A 97 4.17 36.94 8.32
N CYS A 98 4.71 35.76 8.64
CA CYS A 98 5.58 35.00 7.74
C CYS A 98 4.82 34.27 6.62
N ALA A 99 3.50 34.13 6.72
CA ALA A 99 2.67 33.52 5.69
C ALA A 99 2.53 34.43 4.45
N THR A 100 2.30 33.82 3.28
CA THR A 100 1.93 34.59 2.07
C THR A 100 0.56 35.22 2.27
N GLU A 101 0.32 36.35 1.62
CA GLU A 101 -0.95 37.09 1.72
C GLU A 101 -2.16 36.20 1.43
N GLU A 102 -2.08 35.41 0.35
CA GLU A 102 -3.10 34.42 -0.04
C GLU A 102 -3.46 33.41 1.08
N HIS A 103 -2.47 32.95 1.85
CA HIS A 103 -2.66 31.91 2.86
C HIS A 103 -2.88 32.47 4.27
N ARG A 104 -2.61 33.76 4.51
CA ARG A 104 -2.63 34.36 5.85
C ARG A 104 -4.01 34.27 6.49
N GLU A 105 -5.06 34.64 5.76
CA GLU A 105 -6.41 34.67 6.31
C GLU A 105 -6.98 33.26 6.52
N ARG A 106 -6.71 32.34 5.59
CA ARG A 106 -7.07 30.92 5.74
C ARG A 106 -6.39 30.31 6.97
N ASN A 107 -5.09 30.55 7.15
CA ASN A 107 -4.35 30.03 8.29
C ASN A 107 -4.82 30.66 9.60
N ARG A 108 -5.10 31.97 9.62
CA ARG A 108 -5.67 32.68 10.77
C ARG A 108 -6.97 32.01 11.22
N ALA A 109 -7.92 31.84 10.30
CA ALA A 109 -9.20 31.19 10.60
C ALA A 109 -9.01 29.76 11.14
N THR A 110 -8.10 28.98 10.56
CA THR A 110 -7.76 27.64 11.05
C THR A 110 -7.20 27.69 12.47
N PHE A 111 -6.28 28.60 12.78
CA PHE A 111 -5.67 28.70 14.12
C PHE A 111 -6.65 29.21 15.17
N GLU A 112 -7.47 30.22 14.85
CA GLU A 112 -8.51 30.73 15.73
C GLU A 112 -9.54 29.65 16.06
N LYS A 113 -9.95 28.86 15.07
CA LYS A 113 -10.82 27.69 15.27
C LYS A 113 -10.17 26.66 16.19
N ALA A 114 -8.89 26.34 15.98
CA ALA A 114 -8.16 25.39 16.82
C ALA A 114 -8.08 25.84 18.29
N LEU A 115 -7.87 27.14 18.54
CA LEU A 115 -7.82 27.72 19.88
C LEU A 115 -9.19 27.74 20.56
N ALA A 116 -10.25 28.03 19.80
CA ALA A 116 -11.61 28.08 20.30
C ALA A 116 -12.17 26.69 20.62
N GLU A 117 -12.05 25.75 19.69
CA GLU A 117 -12.68 24.42 19.79
C GLU A 117 -11.81 23.39 20.50
N LYS A 118 -10.49 23.61 20.55
CA LYS A 118 -9.50 22.73 21.19
C LYS A 118 -9.67 21.23 20.84
N PRO A 119 -9.86 20.87 19.56
CA PRO A 119 -10.24 19.52 19.16
C PRO A 119 -9.24 18.45 19.66
N PRO A 120 -9.70 17.23 19.94
CA PRO A 120 -8.82 16.13 20.34
C PRO A 120 -7.81 15.80 19.24
N LEU A 121 -6.62 15.27 19.58
CA LEU A 121 -5.55 15.01 18.59
C LEU A 121 -5.92 13.98 17.52
N ALA A 122 -6.83 13.06 17.82
CA ALA A 122 -7.34 12.09 16.86
C ALA A 122 -8.23 12.73 15.78
N ASP A 123 -8.68 13.98 15.97
CA ASP A 123 -9.52 14.68 15.02
C ASP A 123 -8.75 14.99 13.71
N PRO A 124 -9.34 14.69 12.54
CA PRO A 124 -8.75 15.03 11.24
C PRO A 124 -8.40 16.51 11.06
N PHE A 125 -8.96 17.42 11.87
CA PHE A 125 -8.64 18.83 11.89
C PHE A 125 -7.13 19.10 11.98
N TRP A 126 -6.41 18.37 12.83
CA TRP A 126 -4.96 18.52 12.99
C TRP A 126 -4.17 18.14 11.72
N TRP A 127 -4.77 17.38 10.80
CA TRP A 127 -4.17 17.05 9.50
C TRP A 127 -4.03 18.26 8.59
N SER A 128 -4.79 19.32 8.85
CA SER A 128 -4.70 20.60 8.15
C SER A 128 -3.62 21.52 8.73
N ILE A 129 -3.31 21.40 10.03
CA ILE A 129 -2.30 22.24 10.72
C ILE A 129 -0.88 21.78 10.40
N VAL A 130 -0.61 20.47 10.43
CA VAL A 130 0.75 19.95 10.23
C VAL A 130 1.38 20.36 8.87
N PRO A 131 0.67 20.32 7.74
CA PRO A 131 1.20 20.84 6.47
C PRO A 131 1.58 22.34 6.53
N VAL A 132 0.85 23.13 7.31
CA VAL A 132 1.14 24.57 7.50
C VAL A 132 2.46 24.77 8.23
N ILE A 133 2.75 23.94 9.24
CA ILE A 133 4.06 23.91 9.94
C ILE A 133 5.20 23.68 8.93
N GLY A 134 5.04 22.68 8.05
CA GLY A 134 5.97 22.41 6.95
C GLY A 134 6.21 23.61 6.04
N ALA A 135 5.14 24.28 5.64
CA ALA A 135 5.21 25.45 4.78
C ALA A 135 5.86 26.66 5.47
N TYR A 136 5.57 26.88 6.76
CA TYR A 136 6.12 28.01 7.52
C TYR A 136 7.63 27.85 7.73
N ALA A 137 8.09 26.65 8.07
CA ALA A 137 9.52 26.37 8.21
C ALA A 137 10.30 26.73 6.95
N LEU A 138 9.80 26.33 5.76
CA LEU A 138 10.44 26.68 4.49
C LEU A 138 10.52 28.20 4.27
N ARG A 139 9.47 28.94 4.65
CA ARG A 139 9.43 30.41 4.51
C ARG A 139 10.33 31.12 5.52
N ILE A 140 10.42 30.60 6.74
CA ILE A 140 11.27 31.16 7.79
C ILE A 140 12.75 31.00 7.42
N VAL A 141 13.12 29.91 6.77
CA VAL A 141 14.46 29.72 6.22
C VAL A 141 14.76 30.70 5.08
N GLN A 142 13.80 30.92 4.18
CA GLN A 142 13.99 31.77 2.99
C GLN A 142 14.14 33.27 3.30
N ARG A 143 13.92 33.71 4.54
CA ARG A 143 13.93 35.11 4.93
C ARG A 143 14.78 35.31 6.17
N PRO A 144 15.48 36.45 6.31
CA PRO A 144 16.12 36.80 7.58
C PRO A 144 15.02 36.90 8.64
N ASN A 145 15.07 35.98 9.62
CA ASN A 145 14.14 35.91 10.74
C ASN A 145 14.95 35.94 12.04
N SER A 146 14.33 36.45 13.10
CA SER A 146 14.92 36.44 14.42
C SER A 146 15.11 35.00 14.94
N ALA A 147 16.10 34.80 15.80
CA ALA A 147 16.30 33.54 16.53
C ALA A 147 15.02 33.10 17.26
N ALA A 148 14.24 34.06 17.78
CA ALA A 148 12.95 33.79 18.41
C ALA A 148 11.94 33.13 17.44
N HIS A 149 11.82 33.61 16.20
CA HIS A 149 10.95 32.96 15.21
C HIS A 149 11.44 31.57 14.84
N LYS A 150 12.76 31.37 14.70
CA LYS A 150 13.35 30.06 14.42
C LYS A 150 13.09 29.07 15.55
N HIS A 151 13.22 29.50 16.80
CA HIS A 151 12.92 28.72 18.00
C HIS A 151 11.44 28.32 18.08
N ILE A 152 10.52 29.28 17.88
CA ILE A 152 9.07 29.01 17.83
C ILE A 152 8.74 27.98 16.75
N MET A 153 9.35 28.11 15.57
CA MET A 153 9.15 27.19 14.46
C MET A 153 9.72 25.80 14.77
N TRP A 154 10.92 25.72 15.36
CA TRP A 154 11.54 24.45 15.76
C TRP A 154 10.61 23.65 16.67
N ARG A 155 10.07 24.29 17.71
CA ARG A 155 9.13 23.65 18.65
C ARG A 155 7.85 23.15 17.96
N ALA A 156 7.29 23.93 17.04
CA ALA A 156 6.14 23.49 16.25
C ALA A 156 6.49 22.29 15.35
N PHE A 157 7.71 22.25 14.81
CA PHE A 157 8.19 21.18 13.95
C PHE A 157 8.41 19.87 14.70
N VAL A 158 9.04 19.92 15.88
CA VAL A 158 9.22 18.75 16.76
C VAL A 158 7.87 18.17 17.17
N TRP A 159 6.92 19.02 17.55
CA TRP A 159 5.55 18.59 17.84
C TRP A 159 4.89 17.90 16.64
N ALA A 160 5.05 18.46 15.44
CA ALA A 160 4.49 17.88 14.21
C ALA A 160 5.07 16.50 13.88
N ILE A 161 6.37 16.28 14.12
CA ILE A 161 7.02 14.98 13.91
C ILE A 161 6.40 13.92 14.81
N TRP A 162 6.29 14.22 16.11
CA TRP A 162 5.71 13.31 17.08
C TRP A 162 4.21 13.08 16.83
N TYR A 163 3.47 14.11 16.41
CA TYR A 163 2.07 13.98 15.99
C TYR A 163 1.94 13.04 14.78
N GLU A 164 2.71 13.27 13.72
CA GLU A 164 2.67 12.42 12.53
C GLU A 164 3.14 11.00 12.86
N ARG A 165 4.10 10.81 13.77
CA ARG A 165 4.48 9.48 14.26
C ARG A 165 3.32 8.76 14.95
N CYS A 166 2.62 9.44 15.87
CA CYS A 166 1.58 8.83 16.71
C CYS A 166 0.26 8.59 15.96
N PHE A 167 -0.10 9.49 15.04
CA PHE A 167 -1.45 9.51 14.43
C PHE A 167 -1.43 9.29 12.91
N ARG A 168 -0.29 9.50 12.23
CA ARG A 168 -0.20 9.47 10.77
C ARG A 168 1.15 8.94 10.27
N PRO A 169 1.58 7.73 10.68
CA PRO A 169 2.95 7.24 10.48
C PRO A 169 3.41 7.23 9.01
N LYS A 170 2.48 7.17 8.05
CA LYS A 170 2.75 7.31 6.61
C LYS A 170 3.41 8.64 6.22
N ARG A 171 3.11 9.72 6.96
CA ARG A 171 3.58 11.09 6.68
C ARG A 171 4.73 11.53 7.57
N PHE A 172 5.03 10.75 8.62
CA PHE A 172 6.21 10.94 9.47
C PHE A 172 7.48 11.15 8.65
N LYS A 173 7.76 10.30 7.65
CA LYS A 173 8.99 10.41 6.83
C LYS A 173 9.13 11.75 6.10
N ASN A 174 8.02 12.31 5.61
CA ASN A 174 8.03 13.59 4.92
C ASN A 174 8.20 14.75 5.91
N CYS A 175 7.51 14.70 7.04
CA CYS A 175 7.66 15.67 8.12
C CYS A 175 9.10 15.64 8.65
N PHE A 176 9.62 14.46 9.01
CA PHE A 176 10.98 14.26 9.50
C PHE A 176 12.05 14.79 8.53
N LYS A 177 11.92 14.52 7.23
CA LYS A 177 12.81 15.11 6.20
C LYS A 177 12.77 16.65 6.20
N GLY A 178 11.58 17.24 6.35
CA GLY A 178 11.44 18.68 6.50
C GLY A 178 12.13 19.23 7.76
N CYS A 179 12.10 18.47 8.85
CA CYS A 179 12.72 18.86 10.13
C CYS A 179 14.24 18.90 9.99
N LEU A 180 14.82 17.84 9.44
CA LEU A 180 16.26 17.76 9.23
C LEU A 180 16.76 18.86 8.30
N ARG A 181 15.96 19.25 7.29
CA ARG A 181 16.28 20.42 6.47
C ARG A 181 16.25 21.70 7.29
N PHE A 182 15.20 21.94 8.08
CA PHE A 182 15.09 23.14 8.91
C PHE A 182 16.18 23.22 9.98
N PHE A 183 16.56 22.09 10.58
CA PHE A 183 17.69 21.98 11.51
C PHE A 183 18.99 22.49 10.89
N LYS A 184 19.30 22.09 9.64
CA LYS A 184 20.50 22.54 8.93
C LYS A 184 20.56 24.07 8.78
N GLU A 185 19.41 24.71 8.63
CA GLU A 185 19.29 26.16 8.46
C GLU A 185 19.35 26.92 9.81
N CYS A 186 19.31 26.19 10.92
CA CYS A 186 19.43 26.72 12.27
C CYS A 186 20.84 26.50 12.88
N LEU A 187 21.78 25.95 12.12
CA LEU A 187 23.12 25.59 12.61
C LEU A 187 23.95 26.82 13.07
N GLU A 188 23.62 28.01 12.57
CA GLU A 188 24.29 29.26 12.94
C GLU A 188 23.68 29.92 14.20
N ASP A 189 22.49 29.51 14.63
CA ASP A 189 21.81 30.06 15.81
C ASP A 189 22.08 29.20 17.06
N ALA A 190 23.05 29.60 17.88
CA ALA A 190 23.51 28.82 19.03
C ALA A 190 22.38 28.40 20.00
N ASP A 191 21.44 29.30 20.28
CA ASP A 191 20.31 29.02 21.20
C ASP A 191 19.36 27.96 20.62
N VAL A 192 19.03 28.08 19.34
CA VAL A 192 18.14 27.14 18.64
C VAL A 192 18.84 25.79 18.48
N LEU A 193 20.14 25.79 18.19
CA LEU A 193 20.95 24.59 18.03
C LEU A 193 20.99 23.76 19.32
N ALA A 194 21.18 24.40 20.48
CA ALA A 194 21.22 23.71 21.76
C ALA A 194 19.89 23.00 22.10
N GLU A 195 18.75 23.64 21.84
CA GLU A 195 17.43 23.02 21.99
C GLU A 195 17.22 21.91 20.96
N ALA A 196 17.57 22.16 19.70
CA ALA A 196 17.39 21.20 18.63
C ALA A 196 18.16 19.89 18.85
N LEU A 197 19.38 19.96 19.36
CA LEU A 197 20.15 18.75 19.67
C LEU A 197 19.51 17.91 20.78
N ARG A 198 18.93 18.55 21.81
CA ARG A 198 18.19 17.81 22.87
C ARG A 198 16.94 17.13 22.30
N ASP A 199 16.19 17.82 21.46
CA ASP A 199 14.98 17.26 20.86
C ASP A 199 15.30 16.13 19.87
N LEU A 200 16.36 16.26 19.08
CA LEU A 200 16.84 15.21 18.18
C LEU A 200 17.36 13.99 18.95
N GLU A 201 18.01 14.19 20.10
CA GLU A 201 18.41 13.11 20.99
C GLU A 201 17.21 12.36 21.57
N ALA A 202 16.19 13.07 22.03
CA ALA A 202 14.95 12.46 22.51
C ALA A 202 14.23 11.69 21.38
N LEU A 203 14.21 12.25 20.17
CA LEU A 203 13.65 11.59 18.99
C LEU A 203 14.45 10.33 18.62
N SER A 204 15.78 10.37 18.65
CA SER A 204 16.62 9.21 18.33
C SER A 204 16.39 8.04 19.28
N GLN A 205 16.16 8.32 20.57
CA GLN A 205 15.81 7.28 21.55
C GLN A 205 14.48 6.61 21.23
N GLY A 206 13.44 7.38 20.89
CA GLY A 206 12.16 6.83 20.46
C GLY A 206 12.27 6.01 19.17
N LEU A 207 13.08 6.47 18.21
CA LEU A 207 13.37 5.72 16.98
C LEU A 207 14.09 4.40 17.26
N ALA A 208 15.03 4.38 18.21
CA ALA A 208 15.77 3.19 18.60
C ALA A 208 14.88 2.16 19.31
N ALA A 209 14.01 2.61 20.22
CA ALA A 209 13.06 1.75 20.93
C ALA A 209 12.08 1.04 19.98
N GLU A 210 11.74 1.68 18.86
CA GLU A 210 10.86 1.10 17.82
C GLU A 210 11.63 0.42 16.67
N HIS A 211 12.94 0.20 16.82
CA HIS A 211 13.79 -0.42 15.79
C HIS A 211 13.73 0.27 14.40
N CYS A 212 13.54 1.59 14.35
CA CYS A 212 13.44 2.37 13.12
C CYS A 212 14.82 2.73 12.52
N VAL A 213 15.59 1.72 12.09
CA VAL A 213 17.00 1.88 11.66
C VAL A 213 17.18 2.87 10.51
N ASP A 214 16.30 2.86 9.51
CA ASP A 214 16.40 3.77 8.36
C ASP A 214 16.25 5.24 8.76
N ASP A 215 15.40 5.54 9.74
CA ASP A 215 15.17 6.91 10.20
C ASP A 215 16.32 7.37 11.12
N LEU A 216 16.91 6.46 11.91
CA LEU A 216 18.15 6.72 12.64
C LEU A 216 19.31 7.05 11.69
N ARG A 217 19.45 6.33 10.58
CA ARG A 217 20.48 6.63 9.56
C ARG A 217 20.29 8.01 8.95
N ARG A 218 19.05 8.39 8.62
CA ARG A 218 18.77 9.75 8.12
C ARG A 218 19.12 10.84 9.12
N LEU A 219 18.88 10.60 10.42
CA LEU A 219 19.30 11.52 11.47
C LEU A 219 20.82 11.62 11.55
N GLN A 220 21.50 10.47 11.47
CA GLN A 220 22.95 10.38 11.43
C GLN A 220 23.54 11.19 10.27
N ASP A 221 23.01 10.99 9.05
CA ASP A 221 23.45 11.70 7.84
C ASP A 221 23.26 13.22 7.99
N ALA A 222 22.12 13.66 8.54
CA ALA A 222 21.87 15.08 8.77
C ALA A 222 22.82 15.72 9.79
N LEU A 223 23.22 14.96 10.83
CA LEU A 223 24.22 15.40 11.81
C LEU A 223 25.64 15.42 11.23
N ALA A 224 25.96 14.53 10.30
CA ALA A 224 27.26 14.49 9.64
C ALA A 224 27.49 15.71 8.73
N GLU A 225 26.42 16.32 8.20
CA GLU A 225 26.50 17.56 7.42
C GLU A 225 26.60 18.84 8.28
N ALA A 226 26.41 18.73 9.60
CA ALA A 226 26.43 19.90 10.49
C ALA A 226 27.87 20.28 10.90
N PRO A 227 28.15 21.58 11.19
CA PRO A 227 29.44 22.03 11.70
C PRO A 227 29.90 21.20 12.88
N SER A 228 31.16 20.76 12.84
CA SER A 228 31.76 19.96 13.90
C SER A 228 31.69 20.71 15.24
N SER A 229 30.89 20.17 16.16
CA SER A 229 30.86 20.59 17.56
C SER A 229 30.88 19.36 18.47
N PRO A 230 31.39 19.46 19.71
CA PRO A 230 31.38 18.35 20.65
C PRO A 230 29.99 17.74 20.87
N ALA A 231 28.94 18.58 20.88
CA ALA A 231 27.56 18.15 21.08
C ALA A 231 27.02 17.35 19.87
N ILE A 232 27.29 17.81 18.64
CA ILE A 232 26.92 17.10 17.40
C ILE A 232 27.66 15.77 17.31
N SER A 233 28.98 15.75 17.58
CA SER A 233 29.78 14.53 17.56
C SER A 233 29.28 13.51 18.60
N HIS A 234 28.91 13.97 19.79
CA HIS A 234 28.35 13.11 20.84
C HIS A 234 27.02 12.47 20.39
N LEU A 235 26.08 13.27 19.87
CA LEU A 235 24.80 12.77 19.39
C LEU A 235 24.97 11.79 18.21
N HIS A 236 25.85 12.12 17.27
CA HIS A 236 26.19 11.25 16.14
C HIS A 236 26.74 9.89 16.59
N GLN A 237 27.66 9.87 17.56
CA GLN A 237 28.18 8.62 18.15
C GLN A 237 27.07 7.81 18.85
N LYS A 238 26.17 8.49 19.57
CA LYS A 238 25.04 7.84 20.26
C LYS A 238 24.11 7.15 19.27
N ILE A 239 23.76 7.82 18.17
CA ILE A 239 22.93 7.26 17.10
C ILE A 239 23.63 6.08 16.41
N ALA A 240 24.94 6.19 16.14
CA ALA A 240 25.72 5.09 15.57
C ALA A 240 25.66 3.83 16.46
N ARG A 241 25.76 3.99 17.78
CA ARG A 241 25.60 2.87 18.74
C ARG A 241 24.18 2.29 18.69
N GLN A 242 23.15 3.14 18.65
CA GLN A 242 21.75 2.70 18.54
C GLN A 242 21.51 1.87 17.26
N ILE A 243 22.05 2.31 16.12
CA ILE A 243 21.99 1.58 14.84
C ILE A 243 22.68 0.22 14.97
N ALA A 244 23.88 0.17 15.56
CA ALA A 244 24.61 -1.08 15.77
C ALA A 244 23.83 -2.07 16.65
N THR A 245 23.27 -1.61 17.77
CA THR A 245 22.46 -2.43 18.68
C THR A 245 21.18 -2.95 18.01
N ALA A 246 20.50 -2.12 17.22
CA ALA A 246 19.31 -2.54 16.49
C ALA A 246 19.63 -3.59 15.40
N ALA A 247 20.78 -3.47 14.75
CA ALA A 247 21.24 -4.44 13.76
C ALA A 247 21.54 -5.80 14.41
N THR A 248 22.23 -5.84 15.56
CA THR A 248 22.53 -7.09 16.26
C THR A 248 21.28 -7.78 16.80
N THR A 249 20.31 -7.02 17.33
CA THR A 249 19.06 -7.58 17.88
C THR A 249 18.21 -8.24 16.80
N SER A 250 18.26 -7.72 15.56
CA SER A 250 17.52 -8.30 14.44
C SER A 250 18.09 -9.64 13.95
N THR A 251 19.33 -9.99 14.30
CA THR A 251 20.00 -11.21 13.86
C THR A 251 19.82 -12.38 14.84
N THR A 252 19.51 -12.12 16.11
CA THR A 252 19.52 -13.14 17.18
C THR A 252 18.17 -13.86 17.39
N THR A 253 17.15 -13.59 16.57
CA THR A 253 15.85 -14.30 16.64
C THR A 253 15.76 -15.43 15.62
N LEU A 254 16.83 -16.22 15.47
CA LEU A 254 16.84 -17.43 14.63
C LEU A 254 16.41 -18.62 15.48
N VAL A 255 15.35 -19.29 15.03
CA VAL A 255 14.95 -20.63 15.47
C VAL A 255 16.16 -21.57 15.35
N PRO A 256 16.39 -22.50 16.29
CA PRO A 256 17.45 -23.49 16.13
C PRO A 256 17.24 -24.24 14.81
N ALA A 257 18.26 -24.22 13.95
CA ALA A 257 18.24 -24.88 12.66
C ALA A 257 18.00 -26.38 12.82
N THR A 258 17.23 -26.96 11.90
CA THR A 258 17.08 -28.41 11.75
C THR A 258 18.43 -29.04 11.37
N PRO A 259 18.72 -30.29 11.81
CA PRO A 259 20.02 -30.93 11.60
C PRO A 259 20.45 -31.07 10.13
N ALA A 260 19.50 -31.19 9.19
CA ALA A 260 19.81 -31.24 7.75
C ALA A 260 20.35 -29.90 7.21
N LEU A 261 19.89 -28.78 7.79
CA LEU A 261 20.34 -27.45 7.39
C LEU A 261 21.71 -27.14 7.99
N THR A 262 22.04 -27.69 9.15
CA THR A 262 23.36 -27.58 9.77
C THR A 262 24.45 -28.16 8.87
N GLU A 263 24.25 -29.33 8.29
CA GLU A 263 25.24 -29.95 7.38
C GLU A 263 25.45 -29.11 6.10
N MET A 264 24.37 -28.58 5.52
CA MET A 264 24.48 -27.72 4.33
C MET A 264 25.08 -26.35 4.69
N GLN A 265 24.75 -25.78 5.85
CA GLN A 265 25.34 -24.53 6.33
C GLN A 265 26.82 -24.69 6.67
N GLU A 266 27.25 -25.82 7.22
CA GLU A 266 28.65 -26.12 7.49
C GLU A 266 29.46 -26.25 6.19
N LEU A 267 28.89 -26.89 5.16
CA LEU A 267 29.49 -26.97 3.81
C LEU A 267 29.56 -25.60 3.11
N LEU A 268 28.59 -24.72 3.36
CA LEU A 268 28.48 -23.38 2.74
C LEU A 268 29.13 -22.26 3.59
N ALA A 269 29.53 -22.54 4.83
CA ALA A 269 30.17 -21.59 5.74
C ALA A 269 31.42 -20.90 5.16
N PRO A 270 32.31 -21.57 4.39
CA PRO A 270 33.49 -20.90 3.83
C PRO A 270 33.18 -20.02 2.61
N LEU A 271 31.97 -20.09 2.05
CA LEU A 271 31.60 -19.31 0.86
C LEU A 271 31.24 -17.86 1.20
N SER A 272 31.39 -16.96 0.24
CA SER A 272 30.87 -15.59 0.36
C SER A 272 29.33 -15.57 0.30
N GLU A 273 28.70 -14.47 0.70
CA GLU A 273 27.23 -14.37 0.65
C GLU A 273 26.70 -14.56 -0.77
N GLY A 274 27.31 -13.91 -1.77
CA GLY A 274 26.89 -14.05 -3.16
C GLY A 274 27.05 -15.47 -3.69
N GLN A 275 28.11 -16.19 -3.31
CA GLN A 275 28.31 -17.60 -3.67
C GLN A 275 27.23 -18.51 -3.08
N ARG A 276 26.87 -18.31 -1.79
CA ARG A 276 25.77 -19.07 -1.17
C ARG A 276 24.45 -18.83 -1.89
N ILE A 277 24.15 -17.58 -2.24
CA ILE A 277 22.92 -17.22 -2.93
C ILE A 277 22.86 -17.82 -4.34
N LEU A 278 23.96 -17.82 -5.10
CA LEU A 278 24.01 -18.50 -6.40
C LEU A 278 23.70 -19.99 -6.27
N ALA A 279 24.31 -20.67 -5.30
CA ALA A 279 24.06 -22.09 -5.05
C ALA A 279 22.59 -22.35 -4.68
N THR A 280 21.98 -21.50 -3.85
CA THR A 280 20.56 -21.62 -3.50
C THR A 280 19.64 -21.34 -4.68
N ILE A 281 19.96 -20.36 -5.55
CA ILE A 281 19.20 -20.11 -6.79
C ILE A 281 19.27 -21.31 -7.74
N GLU A 282 20.44 -21.93 -7.89
CA GLU A 282 20.65 -23.10 -8.73
C GLU A 282 19.87 -24.32 -8.20
N ALA A 283 19.88 -24.56 -6.88
CA ALA A 283 19.10 -25.61 -6.23
C ALA A 283 17.58 -25.42 -6.40
N LEU A 284 17.11 -24.16 -6.44
CA LEU A 284 15.69 -23.82 -6.60
C LEU A 284 15.34 -23.37 -8.04
N TRP A 285 16.18 -23.68 -9.03
CA TRP A 285 15.99 -23.24 -10.41
C TRP A 285 14.61 -23.61 -10.99
N GLY A 286 14.10 -24.79 -10.62
CA GLY A 286 12.80 -25.30 -11.06
C GLY A 286 11.60 -24.43 -10.65
N PHE A 287 11.78 -23.47 -9.74
CA PHE A 287 10.78 -22.50 -9.33
C PHE A 287 10.76 -21.22 -10.17
N LEU A 288 11.73 -20.98 -11.04
CA LEU A 288 11.70 -19.88 -11.99
C LEU A 288 10.69 -20.13 -13.13
N ASP A 289 10.18 -19.06 -13.72
CA ASP A 289 9.23 -19.15 -14.82
C ASP A 289 9.94 -19.59 -16.11
N LYS A 290 9.51 -20.74 -16.68
CA LYS A 290 10.03 -21.29 -17.93
C LYS A 290 9.89 -20.33 -19.10
N LYS A 291 8.88 -19.46 -19.10
CA LYS A 291 8.70 -18.43 -20.15
C LYS A 291 9.90 -17.48 -20.24
N TYR A 292 10.59 -17.24 -19.13
CA TYR A 292 11.74 -16.35 -19.04
C TYR A 292 13.05 -17.11 -18.80
N GLU A 293 13.11 -18.41 -19.09
CA GLU A 293 14.27 -19.24 -18.74
C GLU A 293 15.58 -18.69 -19.34
N GLN A 294 15.58 -18.29 -20.61
CA GLN A 294 16.74 -17.71 -21.27
C GLN A 294 17.23 -16.44 -20.57
N GLN A 295 16.30 -15.51 -20.28
CA GLN A 295 16.61 -14.28 -19.56
C GLN A 295 17.12 -14.55 -18.15
N ASN A 296 16.51 -15.50 -17.43
CA ASN A 296 16.94 -15.87 -16.09
C ASN A 296 18.36 -16.46 -16.10
N ARG A 297 18.67 -17.30 -17.09
CA ARG A 297 20.00 -17.89 -17.29
C ARG A 297 21.04 -16.83 -17.61
N GLU A 298 20.73 -15.89 -18.49
CA GLU A 298 21.63 -14.76 -18.80
C GLU A 298 21.93 -13.91 -17.55
N VAL A 299 20.91 -13.56 -16.77
CA VAL A 299 21.08 -12.79 -15.51
C VAL A 299 21.93 -13.57 -14.50
N PHE A 300 21.70 -14.88 -14.39
CA PHE A 300 22.45 -15.75 -13.48
C PHE A 300 23.93 -15.88 -13.89
N GLU A 301 24.21 -16.16 -15.17
CA GLU A 301 25.58 -16.29 -15.68
C GLU A 301 26.35 -14.96 -15.67
N GLN A 302 25.66 -13.81 -15.79
CA GLN A 302 26.30 -12.49 -15.63
C GLN A 302 26.76 -12.23 -14.18
N ALA A 303 25.98 -12.71 -13.20
CA ALA A 303 26.31 -12.54 -11.78
C ALA A 303 27.36 -13.53 -11.26
N ARG A 304 27.53 -14.68 -11.93
CA ARG A 304 28.38 -15.79 -11.48
C ARG A 304 29.89 -15.47 -11.34
N PRO A 305 30.54 -14.71 -12.24
CA PRO A 305 31.98 -14.47 -12.16
C PRO A 305 32.38 -13.58 -10.97
N GLU A 306 31.55 -12.59 -10.64
CA GLU A 306 31.83 -11.58 -9.62
C GLU A 306 30.60 -11.36 -8.71
N PRO A 307 30.23 -12.36 -7.90
CA PRO A 307 28.95 -12.39 -7.19
C PRO A 307 28.83 -11.30 -6.11
N GLU A 308 29.96 -10.72 -5.68
CA GLU A 308 30.02 -9.68 -4.65
C GLU A 308 29.83 -8.25 -5.20
N THR A 309 29.77 -8.08 -6.52
CA THR A 309 29.56 -6.74 -7.10
C THR A 309 28.13 -6.26 -6.81
N PRO A 310 27.92 -4.95 -6.57
CA PRO A 310 26.57 -4.41 -6.34
C PRO A 310 25.58 -4.75 -7.47
N GLN A 311 26.07 -4.79 -8.71
CA GLN A 311 25.26 -5.17 -9.87
C GLN A 311 24.86 -6.64 -9.84
N ALA A 312 25.80 -7.56 -9.58
CA ALA A 312 25.51 -8.99 -9.44
C ALA A 312 24.54 -9.24 -8.28
N MET A 313 24.75 -8.58 -7.14
CA MET A 313 23.87 -8.66 -5.97
C MET A 313 22.43 -8.23 -6.31
N GLN A 314 22.27 -7.13 -7.05
CA GLN A 314 20.94 -6.66 -7.49
C GLN A 314 20.29 -7.62 -8.49
N GLN A 315 21.08 -8.17 -9.42
CA GLN A 315 20.61 -9.17 -10.40
C GLN A 315 20.13 -10.45 -9.71
N MET A 316 20.94 -11.00 -8.79
CA MET A 316 20.58 -12.15 -7.97
C MET A 316 19.36 -11.86 -7.10
N ALA A 317 19.22 -10.65 -6.56
CA ALA A 317 18.08 -10.27 -5.71
C ALA A 317 16.75 -10.34 -6.47
N ARG A 318 16.75 -10.05 -7.78
CA ARG A 318 15.58 -10.19 -8.66
C ARG A 318 15.19 -11.65 -8.87
N LEU A 319 16.16 -12.52 -9.13
CA LEU A 319 15.92 -13.97 -9.25
C LEU A 319 15.42 -14.55 -7.93
N ALA A 320 16.09 -14.22 -6.83
CA ALA A 320 15.73 -14.64 -5.47
C ALA A 320 14.30 -14.24 -5.08
N GLY A 321 13.91 -13.00 -5.38
CA GLY A 321 12.54 -12.52 -5.14
C GLY A 321 11.49 -13.26 -5.98
N THR A 322 11.84 -13.61 -7.23
CA THR A 322 10.97 -14.39 -8.14
C THR A 322 10.77 -15.82 -7.65
N ILE A 323 11.85 -16.50 -7.24
CA ILE A 323 11.80 -17.86 -6.67
C ILE A 323 10.92 -17.87 -5.42
N SER A 324 11.17 -16.95 -4.49
CA SER A 324 10.43 -16.86 -3.22
C SER A 324 8.93 -16.67 -3.46
N ARG A 325 8.56 -15.78 -4.40
CA ARG A 325 7.16 -15.59 -4.81
C ARG A 325 6.55 -16.87 -5.39
N ASN A 326 7.28 -17.53 -6.28
CA ASN A 326 6.76 -18.70 -6.99
C ASN A 326 6.62 -19.91 -6.06
N ILE A 327 7.46 -20.04 -5.03
CA ILE A 327 7.29 -21.05 -3.99
C ILE A 327 5.99 -20.82 -3.21
N ILE A 328 5.73 -19.59 -2.73
CA ILE A 328 4.47 -19.25 -2.07
C ILE A 328 3.28 -19.53 -3.00
N TYR A 329 3.38 -19.11 -4.26
CA TYR A 329 2.33 -19.36 -5.26
C TYR A 329 2.06 -20.87 -5.42
N ARG A 330 3.08 -21.69 -5.64
CA ARG A 330 2.90 -23.13 -5.83
C ARG A 330 2.32 -23.81 -4.60
N TYR A 331 2.80 -23.45 -3.42
CA TYR A 331 2.26 -23.95 -2.14
C TYR A 331 0.78 -23.58 -1.96
N THR A 332 0.43 -22.33 -2.24
CA THR A 332 -0.97 -21.84 -2.19
C THR A 332 -1.88 -22.48 -3.24
N HIS A 333 -1.31 -23.15 -4.25
CA HIS A 333 -2.03 -23.88 -5.30
C HIS A 333 -1.95 -25.41 -5.13
N GLY A 334 -1.55 -25.88 -3.95
CA GLY A 334 -1.60 -27.29 -3.57
C GLY A 334 -0.40 -28.12 -4.03
N GLU A 335 0.67 -27.51 -4.53
CA GLU A 335 1.94 -28.22 -4.73
C GLU A 335 2.64 -28.45 -3.39
N SER A 336 3.21 -29.64 -3.23
CA SER A 336 4.02 -29.98 -2.06
C SER A 336 5.36 -29.25 -2.12
N ILE A 337 5.70 -28.51 -1.06
CA ILE A 337 7.00 -27.85 -0.87
C ILE A 337 7.63 -28.40 0.40
N THR A 338 8.88 -28.85 0.33
CA THR A 338 9.60 -29.40 1.50
C THR A 338 10.08 -28.30 2.44
N ASP A 339 10.40 -28.62 3.68
CA ASP A 339 10.89 -27.63 4.65
C ASP A 339 12.24 -27.06 4.23
N GLU A 340 13.13 -27.88 3.64
CA GLU A 340 14.42 -27.43 3.12
C GLU A 340 14.25 -26.41 1.98
N GLN A 341 13.21 -26.56 1.16
CA GLN A 341 12.85 -25.61 0.12
C GLN A 341 12.29 -24.31 0.73
N VAL A 342 11.48 -24.39 1.79
CA VAL A 342 10.98 -23.21 2.52
C VAL A 342 12.14 -22.45 3.16
N GLU A 343 13.06 -23.13 3.84
CA GLU A 343 14.24 -22.53 4.48
C GLU A 343 15.16 -21.86 3.45
N SER A 344 15.40 -22.53 2.31
CA SER A 344 16.13 -21.95 1.18
C SER A 344 15.43 -20.70 0.62
N ALA A 345 14.10 -20.72 0.52
CA ALA A 345 13.30 -19.58 0.10
C ALA A 345 13.36 -18.41 1.10
N ILE A 346 13.40 -18.69 2.41
CA ILE A 346 13.60 -17.67 3.46
C ILE A 346 14.93 -16.95 3.25
N ALA A 347 16.02 -17.71 3.00
CA ALA A 347 17.33 -17.13 2.71
C ALA A 347 17.29 -16.22 1.47
N LEU A 348 16.66 -16.67 0.37
CA LEU A 348 16.50 -15.90 -0.86
C LEU A 348 15.62 -14.65 -0.67
N ALA A 349 14.51 -14.76 0.07
CA ALA A 349 13.62 -13.64 0.34
C ALA A 349 14.31 -12.56 1.20
N GLY A 350 15.07 -12.98 2.21
CA GLY A 350 15.87 -12.10 3.05
C GLY A 350 16.97 -11.37 2.28
N PHE A 351 17.68 -12.09 1.41
CA PHE A 351 18.65 -11.50 0.49
C PHE A 351 17.99 -10.48 -0.45
N SER A 352 16.90 -10.89 -1.10
CA SER A 352 16.15 -10.02 -2.02
C SER A 352 15.65 -8.75 -1.33
N ALA A 353 15.16 -8.84 -0.09
CA ALA A 353 14.73 -7.70 0.71
C ALA A 353 15.87 -6.71 1.01
N ARG A 354 17.11 -7.17 1.18
CA ARG A 354 18.27 -6.28 1.41
C ARG A 354 18.74 -5.59 0.14
N HIS A 355 18.83 -6.32 -0.97
CA HIS A 355 19.53 -5.88 -2.18
C HIS A 355 18.60 -5.38 -3.30
N SER A 356 17.28 -5.53 -3.16
CA SER A 356 16.31 -4.99 -4.13
C SER A 356 15.99 -3.50 -3.89
N THR A 357 15.56 -2.84 -4.97
CA THR A 357 15.01 -1.48 -4.95
C THR A 357 13.51 -1.48 -4.58
N ASP A 358 12.98 -0.35 -4.09
CA ASP A 358 11.52 -0.15 -3.88
C ASP A 358 10.86 -0.01 -5.28
N PRO A 359 9.86 -0.83 -5.69
CA PRO A 359 8.87 -1.57 -4.89
C PRO A 359 9.19 -3.03 -4.54
N TYR A 360 10.16 -3.67 -5.20
CA TYR A 360 10.45 -5.10 -5.03
C TYR A 360 10.88 -5.46 -3.60
N ARG A 361 11.59 -4.54 -2.93
CA ARG A 361 11.98 -4.69 -1.52
C ARG A 361 10.81 -5.05 -0.60
N LYS A 362 9.68 -4.33 -0.70
CA LYS A 362 8.52 -4.55 0.17
C LYS A 362 7.85 -5.91 -0.09
N ILE A 363 7.79 -6.31 -1.36
CA ILE A 363 7.26 -7.60 -1.76
C ILE A 363 8.13 -8.72 -1.18
N SER A 364 9.46 -8.62 -1.30
CA SER A 364 10.39 -9.61 -0.73
C SER A 364 10.33 -9.67 0.80
N GLN A 365 10.14 -8.53 1.49
CA GLN A 365 9.90 -8.51 2.94
C GLN A 365 8.61 -9.23 3.33
N ARG A 366 7.54 -9.07 2.53
CA ARG A 366 6.27 -9.80 2.72
C ARG A 366 6.46 -11.29 2.54
N HIS A 367 7.12 -11.71 1.45
CA HIS A 367 7.40 -13.13 1.21
C HIS A 367 8.25 -13.75 2.32
N LEU A 368 9.28 -13.04 2.79
CA LEU A 368 10.09 -13.47 3.92
C LEU A 368 9.22 -13.77 5.14
N PHE A 369 8.35 -12.83 5.52
CA PHE A 369 7.46 -12.99 6.67
C PHE A 369 6.47 -14.16 6.51
N LEU A 370 5.93 -14.35 5.31
CA LEU A 370 5.01 -15.46 5.01
C LEU A 370 5.72 -16.82 5.10
N LEU A 371 6.93 -16.93 4.55
CA LEU A 371 7.72 -18.17 4.56
C LEU A 371 8.19 -18.53 5.97
N GLU A 372 8.65 -17.55 6.76
CA GLU A 372 8.98 -17.74 8.18
C GLU A 372 7.76 -18.23 8.97
N GLY A 373 6.59 -17.62 8.71
CA GLY A 373 5.33 -18.05 9.30
C GLY A 373 4.96 -19.48 8.96
N LEU A 374 5.08 -19.86 7.68
CA LEU A 374 4.83 -21.23 7.23
C LEU A 374 5.73 -22.24 7.95
N LEU A 375 7.04 -21.98 7.99
CA LEU A 375 8.00 -22.86 8.66
C LEU A 375 7.68 -23.00 10.17
N HIS A 376 7.34 -21.89 10.84
CA HIS A 376 6.93 -21.91 12.24
C HIS A 376 5.67 -22.75 12.47
N MET A 377 4.65 -22.58 11.63
CA MET A 377 3.39 -23.33 11.74
C MET A 377 3.61 -24.83 11.50
N ARG A 378 4.48 -25.22 10.56
CA ARG A 378 4.84 -26.63 10.31
C ARG A 378 5.64 -27.24 11.45
N GLY A 379 6.58 -26.49 12.03
CA GLY A 379 7.42 -26.94 13.14
C GLY A 379 6.68 -27.09 14.49
N GLY A 380 5.38 -26.84 14.55
CA GLY A 380 4.58 -26.93 15.78
C GLY A 380 4.95 -25.89 16.84
N SER A 381 5.84 -24.94 16.50
CA SER A 381 6.16 -23.79 17.34
C SER A 381 5.00 -22.81 17.23
N ALA A 382 4.02 -22.97 18.11
CA ALA A 382 2.78 -22.20 18.10
C ALA A 382 3.07 -20.71 18.35
N ARG A 383 3.29 -19.94 17.28
CA ARG A 383 2.92 -18.53 17.30
C ARG A 383 1.40 -18.50 17.40
N GLU A 384 0.88 -17.70 18.32
CA GLU A 384 -0.56 -17.50 18.40
C GLU A 384 -1.05 -16.92 17.04
N PRO A 385 -2.05 -17.54 16.38
CA PRO A 385 -2.56 -17.06 15.10
C PRO A 385 -2.92 -15.58 15.08
N ALA A 386 -3.47 -15.08 16.19
CA ALA A 386 -3.82 -13.67 16.37
C ALA A 386 -2.58 -12.77 16.32
N ASP A 387 -1.50 -13.14 17.01
CA ASP A 387 -0.25 -12.39 17.01
C ASP A 387 0.40 -12.38 15.62
N PHE A 388 0.40 -13.53 14.94
CA PHE A 388 0.98 -13.62 13.60
C PHE A 388 0.22 -12.72 12.61
N ALA A 389 -1.12 -12.75 12.64
CA ALA A 389 -1.96 -11.90 11.81
C ALA A 389 -1.86 -10.41 12.17
N ASN A 390 -1.72 -10.07 13.45
CA ASN A 390 -1.54 -8.69 13.91
C ASN A 390 -0.20 -8.12 13.44
N GLN A 391 0.89 -8.90 13.56
CA GLN A 391 2.21 -8.52 13.03
C GLN A 391 2.17 -8.35 11.51
N PHE A 392 1.48 -9.25 10.80
CA PHE A 392 1.29 -9.13 9.36
C PHE A 392 0.57 -7.82 8.99
N LYS A 393 -0.56 -7.55 9.66
CA LYS A 393 -1.37 -6.34 9.46
C LYS A 393 -0.55 -5.06 9.68
N GLN A 394 0.22 -5.01 10.77
CA GLN A 394 1.05 -3.86 11.11
C GLN A 394 2.15 -3.61 10.06
N LYS A 395 2.80 -4.69 9.57
CA LYS A 395 3.91 -4.58 8.62
C LYS A 395 3.46 -4.28 7.19
N PHE A 396 2.40 -4.94 6.71
CA PHE A 396 2.09 -4.97 5.26
C PHE A 396 0.75 -4.35 4.89
N CYS A 397 -0.16 -4.18 5.85
CA CYS A 397 -1.52 -3.64 5.60
C CYS A 397 -1.68 -2.20 6.12
N ALA A 398 -0.58 -1.48 6.37
CA ALA A 398 -0.62 -0.10 6.81
C ALA A 398 -1.31 0.81 5.77
N ARG A 399 -1.18 0.50 4.46
CA ARG A 399 -1.88 1.19 3.36
C ARG A 399 -3.14 0.41 2.99
N GLU A 400 -4.27 1.11 2.96
CA GLU A 400 -5.58 0.53 2.62
C GLU A 400 -5.61 -0.05 1.20
N GLU A 401 -4.87 0.57 0.27
CA GLU A 401 -4.69 0.10 -1.11
C GLU A 401 -3.92 -1.23 -1.21
N ASP A 402 -2.93 -1.43 -0.34
CA ASP A 402 -2.06 -2.62 -0.37
C ASP A 402 -2.66 -3.80 0.43
N ALA A 403 -3.61 -3.51 1.33
CA ALA A 403 -4.18 -4.46 2.26
C ALA A 403 -4.90 -5.64 1.57
N PRO A 404 -5.74 -5.46 0.53
CA PRO A 404 -6.45 -6.59 -0.09
C PRO A 404 -5.51 -7.63 -0.67
N ALA A 405 -4.50 -7.21 -1.44
CA ALA A 405 -3.53 -8.13 -2.05
C ALA A 405 -2.67 -8.84 -1.01
N ALA A 406 -2.22 -8.11 0.03
CA ALA A 406 -1.45 -8.71 1.11
C ALA A 406 -2.28 -9.74 1.91
N TRP A 407 -3.53 -9.40 2.26
CA TRP A 407 -4.41 -10.33 2.97
C TRP A 407 -4.80 -11.55 2.13
N SER A 408 -4.97 -11.38 0.81
CA SER A 408 -5.21 -12.49 -0.13
C SER A 408 -4.07 -13.52 -0.08
N GLU A 409 -2.81 -13.10 -0.25
CA GLU A 409 -1.66 -14.02 -0.13
C GLU A 409 -1.59 -14.69 1.25
N PHE A 410 -1.83 -13.92 2.32
CA PHE A 410 -1.78 -14.44 3.69
C PHE A 410 -2.85 -15.51 3.96
N VAL A 411 -4.11 -15.24 3.61
CA VAL A 411 -5.19 -16.22 3.84
C VAL A 411 -5.02 -17.47 2.97
N LEU A 412 -4.52 -17.33 1.73
CA LEU A 412 -4.25 -18.47 0.87
C LEU A 412 -3.14 -19.35 1.46
N LEU A 413 -2.09 -18.74 2.03
CA LEU A 413 -1.04 -19.47 2.75
C LEU A 413 -1.63 -20.27 3.91
N ILE A 414 -2.44 -19.63 4.77
CA ILE A 414 -3.08 -20.31 5.90
C ILE A 414 -4.02 -21.43 5.42
N THR A 415 -4.80 -21.18 4.36
CA THR A 415 -5.73 -22.15 3.80
C THR A 415 -4.98 -23.40 3.31
N SER A 416 -3.87 -23.22 2.59
CA SER A 416 -3.03 -24.35 2.14
C SER A 416 -2.37 -25.09 3.30
N HIS A 417 -1.91 -24.39 4.33
CA HIS A 417 -1.37 -25.02 5.54
C HIS A 417 -2.41 -25.89 6.23
N LEU A 418 -3.63 -25.39 6.43
CA LEU A 418 -4.71 -26.19 7.00
C LEU A 418 -5.04 -27.41 6.11
N ALA A 419 -5.02 -27.26 4.79
CA ALA A 419 -5.23 -28.37 3.86
C ALA A 419 -4.13 -29.43 3.94
N GLU A 420 -2.86 -29.02 4.04
CA GLU A 420 -1.71 -29.89 4.25
C GLU A 420 -1.83 -30.65 5.59
N ARG A 421 -2.13 -29.95 6.68
CA ARG A 421 -2.34 -30.55 8.00
C ARG A 421 -3.46 -31.59 7.99
N ARG A 422 -4.55 -31.33 7.26
CA ARG A 422 -5.64 -32.30 7.05
C ARG A 422 -5.16 -33.54 6.31
N ALA A 423 -4.45 -33.35 5.19
CA ALA A 423 -3.95 -34.45 4.36
C ALA A 423 -2.98 -35.36 5.14
N LEU A 424 -2.20 -34.78 6.05
CA LEU A 424 -1.30 -35.49 6.95
C LEU A 424 -2.00 -36.06 8.20
N ASN A 425 -3.31 -35.82 8.37
CA ASN A 425 -4.08 -36.16 9.56
C ASN A 425 -3.46 -35.62 10.87
N THR A 426 -2.87 -34.42 10.80
CA THR A 426 -2.26 -33.71 11.93
C THR A 426 -3.02 -32.44 12.30
N ALA A 427 -4.17 -32.20 11.68
CA ALA A 427 -4.96 -31.01 11.90
C ALA A 427 -5.51 -30.93 13.34
N ASP A 428 -5.29 -29.78 13.99
CA ASP A 428 -5.87 -29.47 15.29
C ASP A 428 -7.10 -28.57 15.11
N VAL A 429 -8.26 -29.03 15.59
CA VAL A 429 -9.51 -28.26 15.56
C VAL A 429 -9.37 -26.94 16.34
N ALA A 430 -8.52 -26.91 17.38
CA ALA A 430 -8.24 -25.68 18.11
C ALA A 430 -7.51 -24.66 17.23
N GLU A 431 -6.48 -25.08 16.48
CA GLU A 431 -5.77 -24.25 15.51
C GLU A 431 -6.72 -23.68 14.46
N VAL A 432 -7.56 -24.53 13.85
CA VAL A 432 -8.57 -24.11 12.87
C VAL A 432 -9.52 -23.06 13.46
N THR A 433 -9.97 -23.26 14.71
CA THR A 433 -10.86 -22.32 15.40
C THR A 433 -10.20 -20.96 15.62
N LEU A 434 -8.91 -20.94 15.96
CA LEU A 434 -8.15 -19.70 16.14
C LEU A 434 -8.03 -18.93 14.81
N TRP A 435 -7.72 -19.62 13.70
CA TRP A 435 -7.68 -18.99 12.38
C TRP A 435 -9.03 -18.43 11.92
N VAL A 436 -10.12 -19.12 12.22
CA VAL A 436 -11.48 -18.61 11.95
C VAL A 436 -11.73 -17.28 12.65
N ARG A 437 -11.35 -17.17 13.94
CA ARG A 437 -11.50 -15.92 14.70
C ARG A 437 -10.66 -14.79 14.13
N VAL A 438 -9.44 -15.08 13.67
CA VAL A 438 -8.59 -14.09 13.01
C VAL A 438 -9.29 -13.53 11.77
N PHE A 439 -9.76 -14.39 10.86
CA PHE A 439 -10.31 -13.96 9.58
C PHE A 439 -11.75 -13.44 9.63
N GLU A 440 -12.49 -13.71 10.70
CA GLU A 440 -13.81 -13.10 10.96
C GLU A 440 -13.74 -11.57 11.00
N HIS A 441 -12.62 -11.00 11.44
CA HIS A 441 -12.44 -9.56 11.60
C HIS A 441 -11.65 -8.88 10.46
N VAL A 442 -11.26 -9.62 9.42
CA VAL A 442 -10.50 -9.06 8.28
C VAL A 442 -11.46 -8.59 7.19
N ALA A 443 -11.83 -7.30 7.24
CA ALA A 443 -12.73 -6.67 6.27
C ALA A 443 -12.17 -6.57 4.85
N ALA A 444 -10.84 -6.52 4.70
CA ALA A 444 -10.15 -6.38 3.42
C ALA A 444 -10.02 -7.69 2.62
N LEU A 445 -10.58 -8.80 3.13
CA LEU A 445 -10.49 -10.10 2.48
C LEU A 445 -11.43 -10.18 1.28
N GLY A 446 -10.90 -10.61 0.12
CA GLY A 446 -11.73 -10.90 -1.05
C GLY A 446 -12.69 -12.06 -0.78
N GLN A 447 -13.83 -12.04 -1.49
CA GLN A 447 -14.87 -13.06 -1.32
C GLN A 447 -14.39 -14.44 -1.77
N SER A 448 -13.55 -14.51 -2.80
CA SER A 448 -12.94 -15.74 -3.32
C SER A 448 -12.11 -16.46 -2.27
N GLU A 449 -11.16 -15.74 -1.68
CA GLU A 449 -10.25 -16.30 -0.70
C GLU A 449 -10.98 -16.64 0.61
N ARG A 450 -11.96 -15.82 0.99
CA ARG A 450 -12.86 -16.12 2.11
C ARG A 450 -13.62 -17.43 1.86
N SER A 451 -14.17 -17.62 0.66
CA SER A 451 -14.88 -18.84 0.27
C SER A 451 -13.97 -20.07 0.29
N LEU A 452 -12.73 -19.97 -0.19
CA LEU A 452 -11.73 -21.04 -0.13
C LEU A 452 -11.38 -21.41 1.31
N PHE A 453 -11.11 -20.41 2.16
CA PHE A 453 -10.82 -20.61 3.57
C PHE A 453 -12.00 -21.29 4.30
N ILE A 454 -13.23 -20.79 4.11
CA ILE A 454 -14.45 -21.37 4.68
C ILE A 454 -14.63 -22.83 4.23
N ALA A 455 -14.40 -23.11 2.94
CA ALA A 455 -14.52 -24.45 2.40
C ALA A 455 -13.53 -25.42 3.06
N GLU A 456 -12.28 -24.98 3.28
CA GLU A 456 -11.28 -25.80 3.96
C GLU A 456 -11.64 -26.00 5.43
N VAL A 457 -12.01 -24.95 6.17
CA VAL A 457 -12.46 -25.05 7.57
C VAL A 457 -13.63 -26.03 7.72
N ARG A 458 -14.58 -26.05 6.78
CA ARG A 458 -15.70 -27.01 6.79
C ARG A 458 -15.23 -28.46 6.66
N ARG A 459 -14.17 -28.73 5.89
CA ARG A 459 -13.59 -30.07 5.76
C ARG A 459 -12.93 -30.54 7.06
N HIS A 460 -12.39 -29.62 7.86
CA HIS A 460 -11.89 -29.92 9.20
C HIS A 460 -13.00 -30.14 10.24
N ALA A 461 -14.11 -29.41 10.12
CA ALA A 461 -15.22 -29.46 11.08
C ALA A 461 -16.17 -30.66 10.91
N LEU A 462 -16.17 -31.30 9.74
CA LEU A 462 -16.97 -32.49 9.47
C LEU A 462 -16.08 -33.72 9.66
N PRO A 463 -16.25 -34.52 10.73
CA PRO A 463 -15.58 -35.82 10.77
C PRO A 463 -16.05 -36.61 9.54
N GLU A 464 -15.10 -37.04 8.70
CA GLU A 464 -15.35 -38.03 7.66
C GLU A 464 -16.10 -39.18 8.33
N ARG A 465 -17.31 -39.46 7.83
CA ARG A 465 -18.27 -40.40 8.42
C ARG A 465 -17.54 -41.64 8.94
N VAL A 466 -17.34 -41.72 10.25
CA VAL A 466 -16.93 -42.96 10.90
C VAL A 466 -18.07 -43.95 10.61
N PRO A 467 -17.81 -45.09 9.93
CA PRO A 467 -18.85 -46.07 9.67
C PRO A 467 -19.47 -46.48 11.00
N ALA A 468 -20.80 -46.41 11.07
CA ALA A 468 -21.59 -46.54 12.29
C ALA A 468 -21.28 -47.85 13.03
N ARG A 469 -20.35 -47.81 13.99
CA ARG A 469 -20.24 -48.84 15.02
C ARG A 469 -21.27 -48.53 16.10
N GLN A 470 -22.30 -49.37 16.11
CA GLN A 470 -23.39 -49.35 17.07
C GLN A 470 -22.85 -49.52 18.50
N GLY A 471 -22.81 -48.43 19.26
CA GLY A 471 -22.50 -48.44 20.69
C GLY A 471 -23.28 -47.34 21.38
N LYS A 472 -24.39 -47.70 22.02
CA LYS A 472 -25.22 -46.77 22.81
C LYS A 472 -24.46 -46.34 24.06
N THR A 473 -23.79 -45.19 24.03
CA THR A 473 -23.36 -44.47 25.24
C THR A 473 -24.16 -43.18 25.39
N LYS A 474 -24.78 -43.03 26.57
CA LYS A 474 -25.57 -41.85 26.97
C LYS A 474 -24.62 -40.65 27.13
N ALA A 475 -24.74 -39.63 26.28
CA ALA A 475 -23.97 -38.40 26.38
C ALA A 475 -24.56 -37.46 27.44
N THR A 476 -23.70 -36.91 28.29
CA THR A 476 -24.02 -35.92 29.33
C THR A 476 -24.19 -34.51 28.70
N PRO A 477 -25.22 -33.74 29.03
CA PRO A 477 -25.40 -32.38 28.51
C PRO A 477 -24.57 -31.37 29.32
N GLY A 478 -23.75 -30.53 28.67
CA GLY A 478 -23.07 -29.46 29.41
C GLY A 478 -22.13 -28.51 28.66
N THR A 479 -21.48 -28.93 27.56
CA THR A 479 -20.47 -28.06 26.91
C THR A 479 -20.69 -28.06 25.39
N PRO A 480 -20.79 -26.88 24.73
CA PRO A 480 -20.79 -26.81 23.28
C PRO A 480 -19.52 -27.49 22.77
N THR A 481 -19.68 -28.55 21.97
CA THR A 481 -18.53 -29.21 21.35
C THR A 481 -17.82 -28.21 20.42
N HIS A 482 -16.49 -28.32 20.26
CA HIS A 482 -15.72 -27.44 19.38
C HIS A 482 -16.32 -27.31 17.97
N VAL A 483 -16.95 -28.39 17.46
CA VAL A 483 -17.70 -28.42 16.20
C VAL A 483 -18.85 -27.41 16.15
N SER A 484 -19.58 -27.22 17.26
CA SER A 484 -20.68 -26.25 17.34
C SER A 484 -20.20 -24.80 17.31
N LEU A 485 -19.05 -24.52 17.95
CA LEU A 485 -18.39 -23.21 17.91
C LEU A 485 -17.93 -22.85 16.50
N VAL A 486 -17.23 -23.76 15.82
CA VAL A 486 -16.79 -23.55 14.43
C VAL A 486 -18.01 -23.34 13.51
N ARG A 487 -19.11 -24.09 13.70
CA ARG A 487 -20.34 -23.89 12.93
C ARG A 487 -20.96 -22.51 13.13
N ASN A 488 -20.97 -21.99 14.35
CA ASN A 488 -21.51 -20.66 14.64
C ASN A 488 -20.67 -19.53 14.01
N HIS A 489 -19.35 -19.62 14.06
CA HIS A 489 -18.46 -18.67 13.38
C HIS A 489 -18.51 -18.82 11.84
N LEU A 490 -18.69 -20.04 11.32
CA LEU A 490 -18.91 -20.23 9.88
C LEU A 490 -20.23 -19.62 9.40
N ALA A 491 -21.25 -19.55 10.26
CA ALA A 491 -22.53 -18.92 9.95
C ALA A 491 -22.42 -17.38 9.93
N SER A 492 -21.58 -16.76 10.77
CA SER A 492 -21.28 -15.33 10.66
C SER A 492 -20.47 -15.00 9.40
N LEU A 493 -19.58 -15.91 8.99
CA LEU A 493 -18.79 -15.80 7.76
C LEU A 493 -19.58 -16.07 6.46
N GLY A 494 -20.72 -16.78 6.54
CA GLY A 494 -21.41 -17.36 5.39
C GLY A 494 -22.92 -17.08 5.32
N LYS A 495 -23.37 -15.85 5.64
CA LYS A 495 -24.76 -15.43 5.35
C LYS A 495 -25.01 -15.38 3.84
N ASP A 496 -25.37 -16.53 3.27
CA ASP A 496 -25.71 -16.70 1.87
C ASP A 496 -27.23 -16.90 1.68
N THR A 497 -27.82 -16.06 0.85
CA THR A 497 -29.22 -16.11 0.37
C THR A 497 -29.45 -17.26 -0.63
N SER A 498 -30.70 -17.70 -0.77
CA SER A 498 -31.08 -18.84 -1.60
C SER A 498 -30.79 -18.62 -3.11
N PRO A 499 -30.51 -19.68 -3.90
CA PRO A 499 -30.18 -19.56 -5.33
C PRO A 499 -31.29 -18.96 -6.20
N ALA A 500 -32.57 -19.18 -5.86
CA ALA A 500 -33.70 -18.65 -6.61
C ALA A 500 -33.87 -17.14 -6.41
N ASP A 501 -33.56 -16.64 -5.20
CA ASP A 501 -33.53 -15.19 -4.92
C ASP A 501 -32.30 -14.52 -5.55
N ARG A 502 -31.22 -15.27 -5.79
CA ARG A 502 -29.99 -14.72 -6.40
C ARG A 502 -30.23 -14.24 -7.83
N ALA A 503 -30.95 -14.99 -8.68
CA ALA A 503 -31.04 -14.68 -10.12
C ALA A 503 -31.69 -13.31 -10.44
N SER A 504 -32.75 -12.92 -9.73
CA SER A 504 -33.38 -11.60 -9.90
C SER A 504 -32.60 -10.47 -9.22
N SER A 505 -31.71 -10.81 -8.28
CA SER A 505 -30.88 -9.84 -7.56
C SER A 505 -29.53 -9.56 -8.22
N ARG A 506 -29.09 -10.37 -9.20
CA ARG A 506 -27.76 -10.21 -9.81
C ARG A 506 -27.67 -8.88 -10.56
N ARG A 507 -26.60 -8.14 -10.31
CA ARG A 507 -26.26 -6.86 -10.94
C ARG A 507 -25.35 -7.13 -12.14
N VAL A 508 -25.83 -6.77 -13.33
CA VAL A 508 -25.13 -7.06 -14.59
C VAL A 508 -24.53 -5.77 -15.15
N GLY A 509 -23.26 -5.83 -15.54
CA GLY A 509 -22.62 -4.79 -16.35
C GLY A 509 -22.33 -5.31 -17.75
N ILE A 510 -22.62 -4.51 -18.76
CA ILE A 510 -22.27 -4.81 -20.15
C ILE A 510 -21.30 -3.76 -20.70
N PHE A 511 -20.22 -4.24 -21.32
CA PHE A 511 -19.08 -3.45 -21.77
C PHE A 511 -18.80 -3.79 -23.23
N ILE A 512 -18.93 -2.81 -24.12
CA ILE A 512 -18.75 -2.99 -25.57
C ILE A 512 -17.45 -2.35 -26.01
N ASP A 513 -16.59 -3.18 -26.60
CA ASP A 513 -15.50 -2.75 -27.45
C ASP A 513 -16.06 -2.52 -28.87
N VAL A 514 -16.38 -1.27 -29.19
CA VAL A 514 -17.09 -0.93 -30.42
C VAL A 514 -16.20 -1.17 -31.64
N GLU A 515 -14.88 -1.01 -31.51
CA GLU A 515 -13.93 -1.19 -32.62
C GLU A 515 -13.90 -2.64 -33.07
N ASN A 516 -13.80 -3.58 -32.13
CA ASN A 516 -13.82 -5.00 -32.46
C ASN A 516 -15.22 -5.50 -32.87
N THR A 517 -16.27 -4.96 -32.25
CA THR A 517 -17.65 -5.42 -32.47
C THR A 517 -18.26 -4.92 -33.77
N TRP A 518 -18.01 -3.66 -34.16
CA TRP A 518 -18.80 -3.02 -35.22
C TRP A 518 -18.65 -3.70 -36.59
N PHE A 519 -17.47 -4.24 -36.91
CA PHE A 519 -17.22 -4.90 -38.19
C PHE A 519 -18.00 -6.21 -38.39
N VAL A 520 -18.52 -6.80 -37.32
CA VAL A 520 -19.28 -8.06 -37.39
C VAL A 520 -20.79 -7.88 -37.36
N VAL A 521 -21.25 -6.68 -37.00
CA VAL A 521 -22.67 -6.34 -36.99
C VAL A 521 -23.24 -6.41 -38.41
N PRO A 522 -24.42 -7.06 -38.63
CA PRO A 522 -25.08 -7.07 -39.93
C PRO A 522 -25.31 -5.64 -40.44
N ARG A 523 -25.02 -5.38 -41.72
CA ARG A 523 -25.18 -4.04 -42.32
C ARG A 523 -26.61 -3.49 -42.24
N THR A 524 -27.60 -4.36 -42.08
CA THR A 524 -29.02 -4.01 -41.93
C THR A 524 -29.39 -3.59 -40.51
N MET A 525 -28.52 -3.81 -39.52
CA MET A 525 -28.76 -3.49 -38.12
C MET A 525 -28.19 -2.11 -37.78
N THR A 526 -29.01 -1.25 -37.19
CA THR A 526 -28.56 0.06 -36.71
C THR A 526 -27.82 -0.07 -35.38
N PRO A 527 -26.92 0.85 -35.01
CA PRO A 527 -26.24 0.79 -33.72
C PRO A 527 -27.19 0.82 -32.51
N ALA A 528 -28.30 1.56 -32.61
CA ALA A 528 -29.33 1.55 -31.58
C ALA A 528 -30.01 0.17 -31.43
N ALA A 529 -30.27 -0.51 -32.55
CA ALA A 529 -30.82 -1.87 -32.54
C ALA A 529 -29.81 -2.88 -31.96
N LEU A 530 -28.52 -2.73 -32.26
CA LEU A 530 -27.44 -3.50 -31.65
C LEU A 530 -27.41 -3.30 -30.13
N GLY A 531 -27.42 -2.05 -29.64
CA GLY A 531 -27.41 -1.75 -28.21
C GLY A 531 -28.62 -2.34 -27.47
N ALA A 532 -29.81 -2.25 -28.08
CA ALA A 532 -31.04 -2.84 -27.54
C ALA A 532 -30.98 -4.39 -27.50
N ALA A 533 -30.44 -5.02 -28.55
CA ALA A 533 -30.24 -6.47 -28.62
C ALA A 533 -29.32 -6.96 -27.50
N LEU A 534 -28.16 -6.32 -27.35
CA LEU A 534 -27.16 -6.65 -26.34
C LEU A 534 -27.66 -6.40 -24.92
N THR A 535 -28.42 -5.33 -24.69
CA THR A 535 -29.04 -5.04 -23.39
C THR A 535 -30.06 -6.11 -23.01
N ARG A 536 -30.89 -6.54 -23.97
CA ARG A 536 -31.87 -7.61 -23.76
C ARG A 536 -31.18 -8.94 -23.45
N TYR A 537 -30.12 -9.26 -24.17
CA TYR A 537 -29.29 -10.42 -23.90
C TYR A 537 -28.72 -10.38 -22.47
N ALA A 538 -28.09 -9.26 -22.07
CA ALA A 538 -27.54 -9.10 -20.73
C ALA A 538 -28.61 -9.20 -19.61
N SER A 539 -29.84 -8.71 -19.87
CA SER A 539 -30.92 -8.79 -18.89
C SER A 539 -31.41 -10.21 -18.57
N ALA A 540 -31.06 -11.20 -19.39
CA ALA A 540 -31.34 -12.60 -19.08
C ALA A 540 -30.55 -13.11 -17.87
N PHE A 541 -29.50 -12.39 -17.45
CA PHE A 541 -28.61 -12.78 -16.34
C PHE A 541 -28.81 -11.96 -15.06
N GLY A 542 -29.74 -11.00 -15.05
CA GLY A 542 -30.03 -10.13 -13.91
C GLY A 542 -30.39 -8.70 -14.31
N THR A 543 -30.38 -7.79 -13.33
CA THR A 543 -30.66 -6.37 -13.54
C THR A 543 -29.43 -5.69 -14.15
N VAL A 544 -29.56 -5.16 -15.37
CA VAL A 544 -28.47 -4.41 -16.02
C VAL A 544 -28.33 -3.02 -15.38
N VAL A 545 -27.31 -2.87 -14.53
CA VAL A 545 -27.02 -1.63 -13.78
C VAL A 545 -25.94 -0.76 -14.42
N SER A 546 -25.17 -1.31 -15.36
CA SER A 546 -24.09 -0.59 -16.04
C SER A 546 -24.04 -0.95 -17.52
N ARG A 547 -23.88 0.06 -18.39
CA ARG A 547 -23.86 -0.07 -19.86
C ARG A 547 -22.81 0.86 -20.43
N TRP A 548 -21.67 0.34 -20.86
CA TRP A 548 -20.58 1.14 -21.41
C TRP A 548 -20.22 0.73 -22.83
N ALA A 549 -19.98 1.72 -23.68
CA ALA A 549 -19.43 1.53 -25.02
C ALA A 549 -18.17 2.40 -25.17
N CYS A 550 -17.05 1.76 -25.52
CA CYS A 550 -15.77 2.43 -25.70
C CYS A 550 -15.27 2.28 -27.14
N ALA A 551 -14.74 3.37 -27.69
CA ALA A 551 -14.05 3.40 -28.97
C ALA A 551 -13.27 4.71 -29.12
N ASP A 552 -12.21 4.70 -29.93
CA ASP A 552 -11.71 5.93 -30.57
C ASP A 552 -12.67 6.27 -31.73
N GLU A 553 -13.30 7.45 -31.69
CA GLU A 553 -14.24 7.85 -32.75
C GLU A 553 -13.58 7.96 -34.14
N HIS A 554 -12.25 7.95 -34.21
CA HIS A 554 -11.47 8.03 -35.44
C HIS A 554 -11.00 6.67 -35.99
N SER A 555 -11.12 5.57 -35.25
CA SER A 555 -10.60 4.26 -35.67
C SER A 555 -11.48 3.55 -36.71
N PHE A 556 -12.74 3.98 -36.90
CA PHE A 556 -13.64 3.43 -37.91
C PHE A 556 -14.58 4.49 -38.54
N PRO A 557 -15.07 4.23 -39.78
CA PRO A 557 -15.98 5.15 -40.46
C PRO A 557 -17.27 5.38 -39.65
N ASN A 558 -17.67 6.66 -39.56
CA ASN A 558 -18.87 7.10 -38.83
C ASN A 558 -18.85 6.82 -37.31
N GLY A 559 -17.68 6.68 -36.69
CA GLY A 559 -17.55 6.33 -35.27
C GLY A 559 -18.37 7.20 -34.33
N ARG A 560 -18.33 8.52 -34.50
CA ARG A 560 -19.15 9.47 -33.71
C ARG A 560 -20.66 9.23 -33.86
N SER A 561 -21.14 8.88 -35.05
CA SER A 561 -22.56 8.60 -35.27
C SER A 561 -22.97 7.28 -34.62
N ILE A 562 -22.11 6.26 -34.71
CA ILE A 562 -22.34 4.94 -34.12
C ILE A 562 -22.41 5.04 -32.59
N LEU A 563 -21.44 5.73 -31.98
CA LEU A 563 -21.43 6.00 -30.54
C LEU A 563 -22.67 6.77 -30.11
N ARG A 564 -23.07 7.81 -30.84
CA ARG A 564 -24.30 8.57 -30.54
C ARG A 564 -25.56 7.70 -30.54
N GLU A 565 -25.71 6.82 -31.52
CA GLU A 565 -26.85 5.89 -31.60
C GLU A 565 -26.82 4.84 -30.49
N LEU A 566 -25.64 4.36 -30.08
CA LEU A 566 -25.50 3.51 -28.88
C LEU A 566 -25.88 4.28 -27.60
N GLY A 567 -25.53 5.55 -27.52
CA GLY A 567 -25.94 6.44 -26.43
C GLY A 567 -27.46 6.56 -26.33
N ARG A 568 -28.16 6.65 -27.47
CA ARG A 568 -29.63 6.63 -27.52
C ARG A 568 -30.23 5.30 -27.06
N ALA A 569 -29.49 4.19 -27.20
CA ALA A 569 -29.86 2.90 -26.65
C ALA A 569 -29.55 2.75 -25.15
N GLY A 570 -29.09 3.83 -24.49
CA GLY A 570 -28.85 3.87 -23.05
C GLY A 570 -27.44 3.45 -22.62
N PHE A 571 -26.47 3.44 -23.54
CA PHE A 571 -25.07 3.22 -23.19
C PHE A 571 -24.38 4.53 -22.82
N ASP A 572 -23.62 4.51 -21.73
CA ASP A 572 -22.65 5.55 -21.44
C ASP A 572 -21.46 5.40 -22.39
N LEU A 573 -21.04 6.52 -22.95
CA LEU A 573 -20.02 6.57 -23.99
C LEU A 573 -18.71 7.03 -23.38
N HIS A 574 -17.65 6.26 -23.59
CA HIS A 574 -16.32 6.68 -23.18
C HIS A 574 -15.37 6.73 -24.38
N THR A 575 -14.98 7.94 -24.74
CA THR A 575 -13.93 8.20 -25.71
C THR A 575 -12.67 8.60 -24.94
N PRO A 576 -11.50 8.02 -25.23
CA PRO A 576 -10.25 8.41 -24.58
C PRO A 576 -10.03 9.92 -24.70
N GLN A 577 -9.92 10.63 -23.56
CA GLN A 577 -9.68 12.08 -23.56
C GLN A 577 -8.18 12.39 -23.65
N GLY A 578 -7.80 13.28 -24.56
CA GLY A 578 -6.44 13.81 -24.67
C GLY A 578 -6.02 14.10 -26.11
N GLU A 579 -5.38 15.26 -26.33
CA GLU A 579 -4.65 15.48 -27.59
C GLU A 579 -3.54 14.41 -27.71
N PRO A 580 -3.40 13.76 -28.87
CA PRO A 580 -2.35 12.77 -29.04
C PRO A 580 -1.00 13.45 -28.83
N VAL A 581 -0.21 12.95 -27.88
CA VAL A 581 1.18 13.37 -27.73
C VAL A 581 1.87 13.02 -29.05
N ARG A 582 2.47 14.01 -29.73
CA ARG A 582 3.15 13.81 -31.02
C ARG A 582 4.10 12.61 -30.91
N GLY A 583 3.83 11.56 -31.69
CA GLY A 583 4.65 10.35 -31.77
C GLY A 583 4.14 9.15 -30.95
N GLN A 584 3.11 9.30 -30.10
CA GLN A 584 2.47 8.15 -29.46
C GLN A 584 1.27 7.67 -30.29
N SER A 585 1.30 6.39 -30.63
CA SER A 585 0.21 5.70 -31.28
C SER A 585 -0.99 5.61 -30.32
N ARG A 586 -2.17 6.07 -30.76
CA ARG A 586 -3.44 5.90 -30.02
C ARG A 586 -3.97 4.46 -30.01
N LYS A 587 -3.28 3.54 -30.69
CA LYS A 587 -3.58 2.10 -30.61
C LYS A 587 -3.65 1.72 -29.13
N ASN A 588 -4.77 1.13 -28.73
CA ASN A 588 -5.08 0.63 -27.40
C ASN A 588 -5.65 1.66 -26.40
N ALA A 589 -5.84 2.92 -26.79
CA ALA A 589 -6.45 3.91 -25.89
C ALA A 589 -7.88 3.52 -25.50
N ALA A 590 -8.67 3.00 -26.44
CA ALA A 590 -10.02 2.49 -26.19
C ALA A 590 -10.01 1.28 -25.25
N ASP A 591 -9.07 0.35 -25.42
CA ASP A 591 -8.95 -0.85 -24.59
C ASP A 591 -8.63 -0.50 -23.14
N PHE A 592 -7.68 0.41 -22.91
CA PHE A 592 -7.37 0.91 -21.57
C PHE A 592 -8.58 1.59 -20.94
N ALA A 593 -9.30 2.41 -21.70
CA ALA A 593 -10.49 3.09 -21.24
C ALA A 593 -11.58 2.08 -20.85
N LEU A 594 -11.78 1.01 -21.63
CA LEU A 594 -12.74 -0.05 -21.32
C LEU A 594 -12.33 -0.84 -20.06
N ILE A 595 -11.04 -1.18 -19.89
CA ILE A 595 -10.52 -1.86 -18.69
C ILE A 595 -10.73 -0.99 -17.43
N GLU A 596 -10.47 0.32 -17.53
CA GLU A 596 -10.72 1.27 -16.45
C GLU A 596 -12.20 1.28 -16.07
N ARG A 597 -13.11 1.35 -17.06
CA ARG A 597 -14.56 1.32 -16.82
C ARG A 597 -15.01 0.02 -16.19
N ILE A 598 -14.58 -1.14 -16.71
CA ILE A 598 -14.88 -2.44 -16.08
C ILE A 598 -14.44 -2.42 -14.61
N THR A 599 -13.24 -1.92 -14.31
CA THR A 599 -12.72 -1.85 -12.94
C THR A 599 -13.55 -0.94 -12.05
N HIS A 600 -13.83 0.27 -12.51
CA HIS A 600 -14.62 1.26 -11.79
C HIS A 600 -16.03 0.76 -11.48
N GLU A 601 -16.70 0.20 -12.49
CA GLU A 601 -18.08 -0.25 -12.40
C GLU A 601 -18.23 -1.52 -11.55
N THR A 602 -17.26 -2.43 -11.64
CA THR A 602 -17.22 -3.61 -10.76
C THR A 602 -17.20 -3.18 -9.28
N TYR A 603 -16.47 -2.11 -8.96
CA TYR A 603 -16.37 -1.58 -7.59
C TYR A 603 -17.61 -0.75 -7.19
N GLN A 604 -17.96 0.28 -7.97
CA GLN A 604 -19.06 1.19 -7.64
C GLN A 604 -20.41 0.49 -7.66
N ASN A 605 -20.65 -0.26 -8.74
CA ASN A 605 -21.93 -0.89 -9.00
C ASN A 605 -21.99 -2.34 -8.53
N ARG A 606 -20.94 -2.87 -7.89
CA ARG A 606 -20.90 -4.22 -7.29
C ARG A 606 -21.48 -5.27 -8.25
N LEU A 607 -20.88 -5.38 -9.42
CA LEU A 607 -21.38 -6.27 -10.46
C LEU A 607 -21.21 -7.73 -10.06
N ASP A 608 -22.22 -8.56 -10.32
CA ASP A 608 -22.16 -10.01 -10.16
C ASP A 608 -21.80 -10.69 -11.47
N VAL A 609 -22.28 -10.13 -12.59
CA VAL A 609 -22.07 -10.63 -13.95
C VAL A 609 -21.48 -9.53 -14.82
N CYS A 610 -20.36 -9.82 -15.46
CA CYS A 610 -19.72 -8.94 -16.44
C CYS A 610 -19.86 -9.54 -17.84
N VAL A 611 -20.58 -8.84 -18.72
CA VAL A 611 -20.69 -9.18 -20.14
C VAL A 611 -19.72 -8.29 -20.91
N LEU A 612 -18.68 -8.88 -21.49
CA LEU A 612 -17.70 -8.19 -22.33
C LEU A 612 -17.95 -8.55 -23.79
N VAL A 613 -18.32 -7.56 -24.60
CA VAL A 613 -18.54 -7.70 -26.03
C VAL A 613 -17.24 -7.35 -26.76
N SER A 614 -16.35 -8.33 -26.85
CA SER A 614 -15.08 -8.28 -27.58
C SER A 614 -14.53 -9.70 -27.73
N GLY A 615 -13.75 -9.95 -28.77
CA GLY A 615 -12.99 -11.19 -28.93
C GLY A 615 -11.50 -11.06 -28.65
N ASP A 616 -11.03 -9.84 -28.34
CA ASP A 616 -9.61 -9.51 -28.21
C ASP A 616 -8.97 -10.15 -26.96
N SER A 617 -7.76 -10.69 -27.12
CA SER A 617 -6.97 -11.26 -26.01
C SER A 617 -6.41 -10.23 -25.05
N ASP A 618 -6.36 -8.95 -25.41
CA ASP A 618 -5.80 -7.92 -24.54
C ASP A 618 -6.60 -7.75 -23.24
N TYR A 619 -7.87 -8.16 -23.23
CA TYR A 619 -8.72 -8.20 -22.04
C TYR A 619 -8.54 -9.46 -21.18
N LEU A 620 -7.78 -10.46 -21.61
CA LEU A 620 -7.68 -11.76 -20.94
C LEU A 620 -7.24 -11.64 -19.48
N GLN A 621 -6.26 -10.80 -19.19
CA GLN A 621 -5.78 -10.56 -17.82
C GLN A 621 -6.89 -9.96 -16.94
N LYS A 622 -7.68 -9.04 -17.47
CA LYS A 622 -8.80 -8.44 -16.74
C LYS A 622 -9.91 -9.46 -16.50
N VAL A 623 -10.21 -10.30 -17.49
CA VAL A 623 -11.18 -11.41 -17.38
C VAL A 623 -10.76 -12.39 -16.30
N MET A 624 -9.49 -12.81 -16.27
CA MET A 624 -8.96 -13.68 -15.22
C MET A 624 -9.10 -13.03 -13.84
N SER A 625 -8.72 -11.76 -13.69
CA SER A 625 -8.88 -11.02 -12.43
C SER A 625 -10.34 -10.96 -11.95
N LEU A 626 -11.31 -10.81 -12.85
CA LEU A 626 -12.74 -10.84 -12.52
C LEU A 626 -13.19 -12.23 -12.05
N LEU A 627 -12.79 -13.28 -12.76
CA LEU A 627 -13.10 -14.68 -12.40
C LEU A 627 -12.49 -15.09 -11.06
N ASP A 628 -11.28 -14.60 -10.77
CA ASP A 628 -10.60 -14.83 -9.50
C ASP A 628 -11.28 -14.07 -8.36
N SER A 629 -11.96 -12.96 -8.66
CA SER A 629 -12.81 -12.20 -7.73
C SER A 629 -14.25 -12.74 -7.64
N GLU A 630 -14.49 -13.96 -8.15
CA GLU A 630 -15.78 -14.66 -8.18
C GLU A 630 -16.91 -14.02 -9.02
N HIS A 631 -16.59 -13.08 -9.91
CA HIS A 631 -17.58 -12.61 -10.87
C HIS A 631 -17.87 -13.69 -11.91
N THR A 632 -19.12 -13.73 -12.39
CA THR A 632 -19.43 -14.47 -13.62
C THR A 632 -19.04 -13.62 -14.81
N VAL A 633 -18.23 -14.14 -15.73
CA VAL A 633 -17.81 -13.40 -16.92
C VAL A 633 -18.35 -14.09 -18.18
N ARG A 634 -18.97 -13.31 -19.06
CA ARG A 634 -19.44 -13.76 -20.37
C ARG A 634 -18.74 -12.98 -21.46
N ILE A 635 -18.03 -13.68 -22.34
CA ILE A 635 -17.43 -13.12 -23.54
C ILE A 635 -18.41 -13.27 -24.68
N VAL A 636 -18.82 -12.16 -25.28
CA VAL A 636 -19.68 -12.15 -26.46
C VAL A 636 -18.83 -11.74 -27.66
N ALA A 637 -18.60 -12.67 -28.58
CA ALA A 637 -17.79 -12.44 -29.78
C ALA A 637 -18.33 -13.25 -30.96
N SER A 638 -18.08 -12.80 -32.20
CA SER A 638 -18.43 -13.58 -33.39
C SER A 638 -17.51 -14.81 -33.50
N LYS A 639 -18.10 -16.01 -33.44
CA LYS A 639 -17.33 -17.26 -33.64
C LYS A 639 -16.99 -17.49 -35.11
N SER A 640 -17.84 -16.98 -36.01
CA SER A 640 -17.70 -17.20 -37.46
C SER A 640 -16.55 -16.44 -38.11
N ARG A 641 -16.12 -15.31 -37.52
CA ARG A 641 -15.14 -14.39 -38.12
C ARG A 641 -13.76 -14.39 -37.46
N GLN A 642 -13.44 -15.43 -36.69
CA GLN A 642 -12.15 -15.60 -36.00
C GLN A 642 -11.74 -14.41 -35.10
N GLN A 643 -12.70 -13.59 -34.67
CA GLN A 643 -12.40 -12.49 -33.74
C GLN A 643 -12.17 -12.99 -32.31
N LEU A 644 -12.64 -14.19 -31.98
CA LEU A 644 -12.41 -14.80 -30.67
C LEU A 644 -10.99 -15.36 -30.57
N SER A 645 -10.17 -14.78 -29.71
CA SER A 645 -8.86 -15.34 -29.36
C SER A 645 -8.96 -16.78 -28.84
N CYS A 646 -8.07 -17.66 -29.31
CA CYS A 646 -8.01 -19.05 -28.86
C CYS A 646 -7.76 -19.19 -27.35
N ALA A 647 -7.16 -18.17 -26.73
CA ALA A 647 -6.88 -18.13 -25.29
C ALA A 647 -8.17 -18.20 -24.44
N TYR A 648 -9.29 -17.66 -24.92
CA TYR A 648 -10.56 -17.75 -24.20
C TYR A 648 -11.11 -19.18 -24.19
N ASN A 649 -11.00 -19.91 -25.30
CA ASN A 649 -11.42 -21.32 -25.34
C ASN A 649 -10.60 -22.18 -24.38
N GLU A 650 -9.29 -21.92 -24.28
CA GLU A 650 -8.43 -22.59 -23.29
C GLU A 650 -8.83 -22.22 -21.85
N LEU A 651 -9.07 -20.93 -21.60
CA LEU A 651 -9.52 -20.45 -20.29
C LEU A 651 -10.85 -21.09 -19.87
N GLN A 652 -11.82 -21.22 -20.79
CA GLN A 652 -13.10 -21.87 -20.51
C GLN A 652 -12.94 -23.31 -20.05
N ARG A 653 -12.20 -24.13 -20.81
CA ARG A 653 -11.94 -25.53 -20.41
C ARG A 653 -11.24 -25.61 -19.05
N ARG A 654 -10.28 -24.71 -18.79
CA ARG A 654 -9.56 -24.65 -17.51
C ARG A 654 -10.50 -24.29 -16.35
N ARG A 655 -11.38 -23.30 -16.52
CA ARG A 655 -12.33 -22.87 -15.47
C ARG A 655 -13.41 -23.91 -15.22
N GLU A 656 -13.95 -24.55 -16.25
CA GLU A 656 -14.91 -25.65 -16.09
C GLU A 656 -14.32 -26.79 -15.27
N LYS A 657 -13.09 -27.22 -15.58
CA LYS A 657 -12.38 -28.24 -14.82
C LYS A 657 -12.13 -27.80 -13.36
N LEU A 658 -11.74 -26.55 -13.15
CA LEU A 658 -11.50 -25.99 -11.82
C LEU A 658 -12.78 -25.90 -10.98
N ARG A 659 -13.90 -25.47 -11.57
CA ARG A 659 -15.19 -25.37 -10.87
C ARG A 659 -15.72 -26.75 -10.51
N LEU A 660 -15.59 -27.72 -11.42
CA LEU A 660 -15.94 -29.11 -11.16
C LEU A 660 -15.09 -29.70 -10.01
N SER A 661 -13.77 -29.46 -10.00
CA SER A 661 -12.91 -29.94 -8.91
C SER A 661 -13.18 -29.25 -7.57
N GLN A 662 -13.73 -28.03 -7.60
CA GLN A 662 -14.24 -27.32 -6.42
C GLN A 662 -15.62 -27.79 -5.96
N GLY A 663 -16.26 -28.73 -6.66
CA GLY A 663 -17.62 -29.20 -6.37
C GLY A 663 -18.71 -28.18 -6.70
N ARG A 664 -18.42 -27.17 -7.53
CA ARG A 664 -19.41 -26.23 -8.03
C ARG A 664 -20.04 -26.79 -9.31
N ALA A 665 -21.37 -26.86 -9.34
CA ALA A 665 -22.11 -27.35 -10.50
C ALA A 665 -22.22 -26.30 -11.63
N GLU A 666 -22.15 -25.02 -11.29
CA GLU A 666 -22.26 -23.91 -12.25
C GLU A 666 -20.88 -23.47 -12.75
N ALA A 667 -20.75 -23.32 -14.07
CA ALA A 667 -19.64 -22.61 -14.68
C ALA A 667 -19.75 -21.11 -14.39
N ASP A 668 -18.61 -20.43 -14.34
CA ASP A 668 -18.52 -18.98 -14.09
C ASP A 668 -17.92 -18.20 -15.27
N PHE A 669 -17.48 -18.90 -16.30
CA PHE A 669 -16.95 -18.31 -17.53
C PHE A 669 -17.67 -18.90 -18.74
N PHE A 670 -18.17 -18.02 -19.61
CA PHE A 670 -18.95 -18.41 -20.78
C PHE A 670 -18.46 -17.67 -22.02
N ILE A 671 -18.54 -18.33 -23.18
CA ILE A 671 -18.28 -17.74 -24.49
C ILE A 671 -19.54 -17.90 -25.34
N ASP A 672 -20.22 -16.79 -25.58
CA ASP A 672 -21.48 -16.71 -26.29
C ASP A 672 -21.27 -16.13 -27.69
N ASP A 673 -21.99 -16.65 -28.69
CA ASP A 673 -21.84 -16.22 -30.08
C ASP A 673 -22.65 -14.96 -30.36
N LEU A 674 -21.95 -13.89 -30.75
CA LEU A 674 -22.60 -12.63 -31.12
C LEU A 674 -23.53 -12.81 -32.33
N ASP A 675 -23.18 -13.65 -33.30
CA ASP A 675 -23.97 -13.83 -34.51
C ASP A 675 -25.36 -14.41 -34.18
N GLU A 676 -25.42 -15.41 -33.28
CA GLU A 676 -26.66 -16.02 -32.80
C GLU A 676 -27.52 -15.02 -32.00
N ILE A 677 -26.89 -14.23 -31.13
CA ILE A 677 -27.57 -13.20 -30.32
C ILE A 677 -28.24 -12.17 -31.22
N LEU A 678 -27.56 -11.72 -32.29
CA LEU A 678 -28.10 -10.74 -33.22
C LEU A 678 -29.19 -11.33 -34.13
N GLN A 679 -29.03 -12.58 -34.61
CA GLN A 679 -30.03 -13.26 -35.43
C GLN A 679 -31.34 -13.50 -34.68
N ALA A 680 -31.26 -13.87 -33.40
CA ALA A 680 -32.45 -14.06 -32.56
C ALA A 680 -33.34 -12.81 -32.48
N GLN A 681 -32.76 -11.60 -32.62
CA GLN A 681 -33.55 -10.36 -32.62
C GLN A 681 -34.20 -10.05 -33.97
N VAL A 682 -33.59 -10.50 -35.07
CA VAL A 682 -34.17 -10.34 -36.41
C VAL A 682 -35.41 -11.23 -36.54
N ALA A 683 -35.39 -12.43 -35.96
CA ALA A 683 -36.51 -13.38 -36.00
C ALA A 683 -37.73 -12.97 -35.15
N ILE A 684 -37.57 -12.04 -34.20
CA ILE A 684 -38.66 -11.54 -33.34
C ILE A 684 -39.46 -10.41 -34.03
N ARG A 685 -39.00 -9.93 -35.19
CA ARG A 685 -39.70 -8.95 -36.03
C ARG A 685 -40.36 -9.65 -37.20
#